data_AF-A0AAW0YH05-F1
#
_entry.id   AF-A0AAW0YH05-F1
#
_cell.length_a   1.000
_cell.length_b   1.000
_cell.length_c   1.000
_cell.angle_alpha   90.00
_cell.angle_beta   90.00
_cell.angle_gamma   90.00
#
_symmetry.space_group_name_H-M   'P 1'
#
loop_
_entity.id
_entity.type
_entity.pdbx_description
1 polymer ?
#
loop_
_entity_poly.entity_id
_entity_poly.type
_entity_poly.pdbx_seq_one_letter_code
_entity_poly.pdbx_strand_id
1 'polypeptide(L)'
;MSSVAGLQRIAPVPTSADFIDIVLNATMRKTPTVIHKNFKISRIRNFYMRKVKFTQDTFDEKLGKIISEFPVLDNLHPFLSSLLNVLYDKNHYKLALGQINTARHLISQVAKDYCRLLKFGDSLYRCKQLKKAALGRMATIMRRQKDPLAYLEQVRQHISRLPAIDPNTRTLLICGYPNVGKSSFVNKITRADVDVQPYAFTTKSLFVGHMDYKYLRWQVIDTPGVLDHPLEEMNTIEMQSITALAHLRSAVMYFMDLSEQCGYTIEAQCKLFHSIKPLFQNKPTILVINKIDIVRLSDLSAENRSYLDSIIADKSITVVEASTYSEEGVMNVRNTACDALLAHRVEQKLKGSRIEMVANKIHVAVPQKRDDVERKPFIPEAVKNKAKYDKTDPERRRLEKDAEQEMELSGMGIFSADTKKNYLLADDSWKYDKIPEFMNGKNVADFIDPDIAEKLDALEREEEALEAEGFYASDESEMLDSDEEEFRDAASQIKKKKASIKKISQEKNHLQNRPIIPRKKRHVTLSEFTTGMRKSGHDPLSLEKRASRLVEAKKAAWEAAEARDADVDMDAGVDDVDMESTAGSSKMTTTKRGVGKLANPRNPRNNRQLAGLAHHGQSDKANELRMFAQREPNRLAKASESDRHVPITRPKWMLAGKRKGGKTERR
;
A
#
# COMPACT_ATOMS: atom_id res chain seq x y z
N MET A 1 25.21 20.03 7.29
CA MET A 1 24.95 21.38 6.75
C MET A 1 23.64 21.88 7.33
N SER A 2 23.67 22.48 8.53
CA SER A 2 22.47 23.03 9.18
C SER A 2 22.31 24.49 8.77
N SER A 3 21.67 24.72 7.62
CA SER A 3 21.06 26.03 7.36
C SER A 3 20.08 26.34 8.49
N VAL A 4 20.01 27.61 8.91
CA VAL A 4 19.16 28.08 10.02
C VAL A 4 17.65 27.93 9.76
N ALA A 5 17.28 27.50 8.55
CA ALA A 5 16.00 26.84 8.26
C ALA A 5 15.70 25.62 9.18
N GLY A 6 16.69 25.16 9.95
CA GLY A 6 16.63 24.06 10.94
C GLY A 6 16.17 24.42 12.35
N LEU A 7 15.89 25.70 12.70
CA LEU A 7 15.16 26.03 13.94
C LEU A 7 13.65 25.74 13.76
N GLN A 8 13.36 24.52 13.27
CA GLN A 8 12.05 24.02 12.86
C GLN A 8 11.02 24.09 14.00
N ARG A 9 9.75 23.98 13.61
CA ARG A 9 8.55 23.99 14.47
C ARG A 9 8.72 23.09 15.69
N ILE A 10 9.25 23.64 16.78
CA ILE A 10 9.22 23.00 18.08
C ILE A 10 7.76 22.97 18.54
N ALA A 11 7.28 21.80 18.93
CA ALA A 11 5.92 21.65 19.44
C ALA A 11 5.75 22.47 20.74
N PRO A 12 4.55 23.02 20.99
CA PRO A 12 4.26 23.67 22.25
C PRO A 12 4.57 22.74 23.43
N VAL A 13 5.33 23.25 24.39
CA VAL A 13 5.66 22.55 25.62
C VAL A 13 4.57 22.85 26.64
N PRO A 14 3.71 21.88 26.99
CA PRO A 14 2.61 22.12 27.92
C PRO A 14 3.13 22.30 29.35
N THR A 15 2.34 22.96 30.19
CA THR A 15 2.65 23.08 31.62
C THR A 15 2.69 21.69 32.29
N SER A 16 3.35 21.58 33.44
CA SER A 16 3.43 20.30 34.16
C SER A 16 2.06 19.72 34.52
N ALA A 17 1.07 20.56 34.84
CA ALA A 17 -0.30 20.14 35.14
C ALA A 17 -1.00 19.61 33.88
N ASP A 18 -0.99 20.39 32.80
CA ASP A 18 -1.60 19.99 31.53
C ASP A 18 -0.93 18.72 30.97
N PHE A 19 0.39 18.60 31.12
CA PHE A 19 1.14 17.42 30.69
C PHE A 19 0.60 16.16 31.38
N ILE A 20 0.44 16.22 32.71
CA ILE A 20 -0.10 15.10 33.50
C ILE A 20 -1.52 14.77 33.04
N ASP A 21 -2.38 15.78 32.87
CA ASP A 21 -3.76 15.58 32.47
C ASP A 21 -3.88 14.97 31.08
N ILE A 22 -3.09 15.42 30.11
CA ILE A 22 -3.10 14.85 28.76
C ILE A 22 -2.68 13.37 28.81
N VAL A 23 -1.63 13.03 29.57
CA VAL A 23 -1.13 11.65 29.64
C VAL A 23 -2.10 10.72 30.38
N LEU A 24 -2.68 11.17 31.50
CA LEU A 24 -3.64 10.38 32.25
C LEU A 24 -4.96 10.21 31.46
N ASN A 25 -5.43 11.25 30.77
CA ASN A 25 -6.59 11.15 29.89
C ASN A 25 -6.33 10.21 28.72
N ALA A 26 -5.16 10.27 28.09
CA ALA A 26 -4.78 9.32 27.04
C ALA A 26 -4.77 7.88 27.57
N THR A 27 -4.24 7.66 28.78
CA THR A 27 -4.25 6.35 29.43
C THR A 27 -5.66 5.84 29.66
N MET A 28 -6.59 6.70 30.12
CA MET A 28 -7.98 6.31 30.35
C MET A 28 -8.74 6.00 29.06
N ARG A 29 -8.57 6.82 28.00
CA ARG A 29 -9.32 6.69 26.74
C ARG A 29 -8.79 5.57 25.85
N LYS A 30 -7.47 5.35 25.81
CA LYS A 30 -6.82 4.39 24.89
C LYS A 30 -6.63 2.98 25.46
N THR A 31 -6.79 2.79 26.77
CA THR A 31 -6.68 1.46 27.41
C THR A 31 -8.03 1.01 27.97
N PRO A 32 -8.33 -0.31 27.98
CA PRO A 32 -9.61 -0.79 28.52
C PRO A 32 -9.79 -0.35 29.98
N THR A 33 -11.02 -0.06 30.39
CA THR A 33 -11.34 0.54 31.71
C THR A 33 -12.05 -0.42 32.66
N VAL A 34 -12.85 -1.35 32.15
CA VAL A 34 -13.69 -2.25 32.95
C VAL A 34 -12.96 -3.55 33.29
N ILE A 35 -12.91 -3.91 34.58
CA ILE A 35 -12.52 -5.24 35.07
C ILE A 35 -13.36 -5.65 36.28
N HIS A 36 -13.58 -6.97 36.43
CA HIS A 36 -14.32 -7.55 37.54
C HIS A 36 -13.41 -8.37 38.46
N LYS A 37 -13.82 -8.51 39.72
CA LYS A 37 -13.11 -9.28 40.76
C LYS A 37 -12.98 -10.77 40.40
N ASN A 38 -13.93 -11.32 39.65
CA ASN A 38 -14.04 -12.75 39.34
C ASN A 38 -13.17 -13.19 38.15
N PHE A 39 -12.43 -12.26 37.52
CA PHE A 39 -11.54 -12.61 36.41
C PHE A 39 -10.29 -13.35 36.90
N LYS A 40 -9.73 -14.21 36.04
CA LYS A 40 -8.44 -14.88 36.30
C LYS A 40 -7.37 -13.84 36.68
N ILE A 41 -6.59 -14.13 37.71
CA ILE A 41 -5.58 -13.19 38.24
C ILE A 41 -4.57 -12.74 37.17
N SER A 42 -4.24 -13.60 36.20
CA SER A 42 -3.40 -13.24 35.05
C SER A 42 -3.98 -12.09 34.23
N ARG A 43 -5.30 -12.08 34.00
CA ARG A 43 -6.00 -10.99 33.29
C ARG A 43 -5.99 -9.70 34.10
N ILE A 44 -6.18 -9.78 35.42
CA ILE A 44 -6.14 -8.61 36.32
C ILE A 44 -4.73 -7.99 36.35
N ARG A 45 -3.69 -8.81 36.49
CA ARG A 45 -2.29 -8.37 36.45
C ARG A 45 -1.96 -7.71 35.11
N ASN A 46 -2.29 -8.36 33.99
CA ASN A 46 -2.05 -7.83 32.64
C ASN A 46 -2.79 -6.52 32.40
N PHE A 47 -4.03 -6.38 32.90
CA PHE A 47 -4.79 -5.15 32.79
C PHE A 47 -4.07 -3.95 33.44
N TYR A 48 -3.60 -4.12 34.68
CA TYR A 48 -2.91 -3.04 35.39
C TYR A 48 -1.48 -2.81 34.90
N MET A 49 -0.74 -3.88 34.53
CA MET A 49 0.56 -3.76 33.89
C MET A 49 0.47 -2.97 32.57
N ARG A 50 -0.57 -3.21 31.75
CA ARG A 50 -0.79 -2.46 30.52
C ARG A 50 -1.02 -0.97 30.81
N LYS A 51 -1.76 -0.61 31.86
CA LYS A 51 -1.96 0.80 32.22
C LYS A 51 -0.66 1.49 32.65
N VAL A 52 0.13 0.86 33.53
CA VAL A 52 1.40 1.43 33.98
C VAL A 52 2.37 1.61 32.80
N LYS A 53 2.49 0.58 31.95
CA LYS A 53 3.40 0.62 30.80
C LYS A 53 2.96 1.63 29.74
N PHE A 54 1.67 1.66 29.40
CA PHE A 54 1.12 2.64 28.46
C PHE A 54 1.35 4.09 28.92
N THR A 55 1.17 4.37 30.22
CA THR A 55 1.46 5.69 30.77
C THR A 55 2.95 6.04 30.66
N GLN A 56 3.85 5.10 30.97
CA GLN A 56 5.29 5.30 30.80
C GLN A 56 5.68 5.54 29.34
N ASP A 57 5.16 4.75 28.41
CA ASP A 57 5.44 4.91 26.98
C ASP A 57 4.97 6.29 26.48
N THR A 58 3.81 6.77 26.96
CA THR A 58 3.29 8.10 26.60
C THR A 58 4.14 9.24 27.18
N PHE A 59 4.63 9.10 28.42
CA PHE A 59 5.59 10.06 28.99
C PHE A 59 6.92 10.05 28.22
N ASP A 60 7.43 8.86 27.89
CA ASP A 60 8.70 8.71 27.19
C ASP A 60 8.66 9.32 25.78
N GLU A 61 7.58 9.08 25.05
CA GLU A 61 7.35 9.65 23.71
C GLU A 61 7.33 11.18 23.76
N LYS A 62 6.55 11.76 24.67
CA LYS A 62 6.40 13.21 24.77
C LYS A 62 7.67 13.92 25.28
N LEU A 63 8.31 13.40 26.33
CA LEU A 63 9.56 13.98 26.85
C LEU A 63 10.71 13.78 25.86
N GLY A 64 10.77 12.62 25.20
CA GLY A 64 11.71 12.35 24.12
C GLY A 64 11.55 13.32 22.95
N LYS A 65 10.31 13.61 22.56
CA LYS A 65 10.01 14.59 21.51
C LYS A 65 10.53 15.99 21.86
N ILE A 66 10.31 16.46 23.08
CA ILE A 66 10.86 17.75 23.57
C ILE A 66 12.38 17.74 23.43
N ILE A 67 13.07 16.73 23.96
CA ILE A 67 14.54 16.66 23.92
C ILE A 67 15.09 16.65 22.48
N SER A 68 14.40 15.97 21.55
CA SER A 68 14.83 15.88 20.16
C SER A 68 14.56 17.13 19.32
N GLU A 69 13.51 17.89 19.63
CA GLU A 69 13.11 19.06 18.86
C GLU A 69 13.93 20.31 19.23
N PHE A 70 14.35 20.41 20.49
CA PHE A 70 15.19 21.52 20.92
C PHE A 70 16.63 21.37 20.37
N PRO A 71 17.22 22.44 19.82
CA PRO A 71 18.53 22.35 19.19
C PRO A 71 19.66 22.20 20.22
N VAL A 72 20.57 21.26 19.97
CA VAL A 72 21.78 21.08 20.78
C VAL A 72 22.78 22.20 20.46
N LEU A 73 22.94 23.15 21.38
CA LEU A 73 23.73 24.38 21.19
C LEU A 73 25.17 24.12 20.71
N ASP A 74 25.83 23.06 21.20
CA ASP A 74 27.23 22.77 20.84
C ASP A 74 27.41 22.28 19.39
N ASN A 75 26.36 21.72 18.80
CA ASN A 75 26.39 21.21 17.41
C ASN A 75 25.98 22.28 16.39
N LEU A 76 25.54 23.45 16.86
CA LEU A 76 25.14 24.55 15.99
C LEU A 76 26.35 25.32 15.45
N HIS A 77 26.12 26.09 14.40
CA HIS A 77 27.13 27.03 13.91
C HIS A 77 27.53 28.01 15.03
N PRO A 78 28.82 28.41 15.16
CA PRO A 78 29.30 29.31 16.22
C PRO A 78 28.46 30.57 16.38
N PHE A 79 28.06 31.22 15.27
CA PHE A 79 27.13 32.35 15.29
C PHE A 79 25.85 32.08 16.08
N LEU A 80 25.14 31.00 15.77
CA LEU A 80 23.88 30.66 16.45
C LEU A 80 24.13 30.21 17.88
N SER A 81 25.18 29.44 18.14
CA SER A 81 25.52 29.02 19.50
C SER A 81 25.79 30.24 20.40
N SER A 82 26.55 31.21 19.91
CA SER A 82 26.85 32.45 20.64
C SER A 82 25.60 33.32 20.80
N LEU A 83 24.78 33.45 19.75
CA LEU A 83 23.53 34.21 19.82
C LEU A 83 22.56 33.63 20.85
N LEU A 84 22.38 32.31 20.84
CA LEU A 84 21.52 31.61 21.80
C LEU A 84 22.10 31.65 23.23
N ASN A 85 23.43 31.68 23.37
CA ASN A 85 24.08 31.87 24.66
C ASN A 85 23.76 33.24 25.26
N VAL A 86 23.86 34.31 24.46
CA VAL A 86 23.52 35.67 24.88
C VAL A 86 22.03 35.80 25.22
N LEU A 87 21.16 35.14 24.46
CA LEU A 87 19.70 35.26 24.65
C LEU A 87 19.14 34.42 25.80
N TYR A 88 19.64 33.21 26.01
CA TYR A 88 18.96 32.22 26.87
C TYR A 88 19.80 31.69 28.03
N ASP A 89 21.07 32.10 28.14
CA ASP A 89 22.09 31.45 28.97
C ASP A 89 22.24 29.96 28.66
N LYS A 90 23.38 29.60 28.07
CA LYS A 90 23.71 28.22 27.70
C LYS A 90 23.63 27.25 28.89
N ASN A 91 23.96 27.70 30.10
CA ASN A 91 23.97 26.85 31.28
C ASN A 91 22.55 26.52 31.73
N HIS A 92 21.69 27.54 31.87
CA HIS A 92 20.30 27.32 32.25
C HIS A 92 19.54 26.47 31.21
N TYR A 93 19.79 26.72 29.91
CA TYR A 93 19.23 25.93 28.82
C TYR A 93 19.58 24.44 28.90
N LYS A 94 20.87 24.12 29.09
CA LYS A 94 21.34 22.74 29.21
C LYS A 94 20.83 22.06 30.48
N LEU A 95 20.78 22.79 31.60
CA LEU A 95 20.24 22.27 32.86
C LEU A 95 18.77 21.90 32.72
N ALA A 96 17.95 22.75 32.08
CA ALA A 96 16.53 22.47 31.86
C ALA A 96 16.32 21.19 31.02
N LEU A 97 17.00 21.05 29.88
CA LEU A 97 16.92 19.83 29.05
C LEU A 97 17.47 18.60 29.78
N GLY A 98 18.54 18.76 30.56
CA GLY A 98 19.11 17.69 31.39
C GLY A 98 18.15 17.20 32.48
N GLN A 99 17.41 18.11 33.11
CA GLN A 99 16.38 17.77 34.09
C GLN A 99 15.21 17.00 33.45
N ILE A 100 14.76 17.41 32.26
CA ILE A 100 13.73 16.68 31.48
C ILE A 100 14.20 15.27 31.11
N ASN A 101 15.46 15.11 30.66
CA ASN A 101 16.02 13.79 30.35
C ASN A 101 16.15 12.90 31.60
N THR A 102 16.55 13.49 32.73
CA THR A 102 16.59 12.77 34.01
C THR A 102 15.18 12.32 34.45
N ALA A 103 14.18 13.18 34.34
CA ALA A 103 12.78 12.86 34.65
C ALA A 103 12.25 11.71 33.77
N ARG A 104 12.58 11.70 32.48
CA ARG A 104 12.27 10.62 31.54
C ARG A 104 12.83 9.27 32.04
N HIS A 105 14.10 9.22 32.41
CA HIS A 105 14.73 8.01 32.94
C HIS A 105 14.11 7.53 34.26
N LEU A 106 13.82 8.46 35.19
CA LEU A 106 13.18 8.14 36.47
C LEU A 106 11.77 7.55 36.26
N ILE A 107 10.98 8.07 35.32
CA ILE A 107 9.65 7.54 34.99
C ILE A 107 9.76 6.10 34.45
N SER A 108 10.74 5.85 33.57
CA SER A 108 11.01 4.51 33.04
C SER A 108 11.38 3.52 34.16
N GLN A 109 12.23 3.94 35.10
CA GLN A 109 12.61 3.13 36.26
C GLN A 109 11.41 2.80 37.16
N VAL A 110 10.59 3.80 37.49
CA VAL A 110 9.35 3.60 38.27
C VAL A 110 8.43 2.60 37.58
N ALA A 111 8.23 2.72 36.27
CA ALA A 111 7.38 1.78 35.52
C ALA A 111 7.91 0.35 35.59
N LYS A 112 9.23 0.17 35.42
CA LYS A 112 9.90 -1.14 35.44
C LYS A 112 9.74 -1.82 36.80
N ASP A 113 9.92 -1.08 37.89
CA ASP A 113 9.80 -1.60 39.25
C ASP A 113 8.36 -1.96 39.61
N TYR A 114 7.40 -1.09 39.30
CA TYR A 114 5.98 -1.39 39.56
C TYR A 114 5.44 -2.51 38.67
N CYS A 115 5.90 -2.63 37.42
CA CYS A 115 5.59 -3.79 36.58
C CYS A 115 6.13 -5.09 37.20
N ARG A 116 7.33 -5.06 37.81
CA ARG A 116 7.90 -6.22 38.52
C ARG A 116 7.05 -6.59 39.74
N LEU A 117 6.63 -5.61 40.54
CA LEU A 117 5.77 -5.82 41.72
C LEU A 117 4.38 -6.34 41.34
N LEU A 118 3.79 -5.85 40.24
CA LEU A 118 2.47 -6.28 39.75
C LEU A 118 2.42 -7.77 39.36
N LYS A 119 3.56 -8.39 39.02
CA LYS A 119 3.63 -9.83 38.74
C LYS A 119 3.22 -10.69 39.94
N PHE A 120 3.44 -10.19 41.16
CA PHE A 120 3.14 -10.89 42.41
C PHE A 120 1.82 -10.43 43.06
N GLY A 121 1.04 -9.58 42.40
CA GLY A 121 -0.26 -9.15 42.92
C GLY A 121 -1.25 -10.32 43.02
N ASP A 122 -1.79 -10.57 44.21
CA ASP A 122 -2.68 -11.68 44.53
C ASP A 122 -4.17 -11.34 44.37
N SER A 123 -4.51 -10.05 44.53
CA SER A 123 -5.90 -9.57 44.52
C SER A 123 -6.09 -8.36 43.60
N LEU A 124 -7.35 -8.14 43.18
CA LEU A 124 -7.77 -6.93 42.46
C LEU A 124 -7.38 -5.65 43.22
N TYR A 125 -7.61 -5.64 44.54
CA TYR A 125 -7.34 -4.50 45.39
C TYR A 125 -5.84 -4.17 45.44
N ARG A 126 -4.97 -5.16 45.70
CA ARG A 126 -3.52 -4.96 45.72
C ARG A 126 -2.99 -4.47 44.37
N CYS A 127 -3.46 -5.05 43.26
CA CYS A 127 -3.07 -4.58 41.92
C CYS A 127 -3.55 -3.14 41.64
N LYS A 128 -4.76 -2.78 42.08
CA LYS A 128 -5.30 -1.41 41.94
C LYS A 128 -4.45 -0.40 42.71
N GLN A 129 -4.03 -0.73 43.93
CA GLN A 129 -3.17 0.12 44.76
C GLN A 129 -1.79 0.30 44.14
N LEU A 130 -1.16 -0.79 43.67
CA LEU A 130 0.13 -0.72 42.97
C LEU A 130 0.06 0.18 41.72
N LYS A 131 -1.01 0.06 40.93
CA LYS A 131 -1.24 0.96 39.79
C LYS A 131 -1.40 2.42 40.22
N LYS A 132 -2.19 2.70 41.27
CA LYS A 132 -2.39 4.07 41.78
C LYS A 132 -1.07 4.67 42.26
N ALA A 133 -0.26 3.90 42.97
CA ALA A 133 1.06 4.32 43.45
C ALA A 133 2.04 4.58 42.29
N ALA A 134 2.08 3.72 41.27
CA ALA A 134 2.92 3.91 40.09
C ALA A 134 2.60 5.21 39.35
N LEU A 135 1.33 5.42 38.99
CA LEU A 135 0.89 6.64 38.28
C LEU A 135 1.08 7.89 39.15
N GLY A 136 0.84 7.78 40.46
CA GLY A 136 1.08 8.86 41.41
C GLY A 136 2.55 9.28 41.46
N ARG A 137 3.49 8.32 41.53
CA ARG A 137 4.93 8.62 41.51
C ARG A 137 5.38 9.25 40.18
N MET A 138 4.88 8.76 39.04
CA MET A 138 5.16 9.38 37.74
C MET A 138 4.66 10.83 37.69
N ALA A 139 3.44 11.08 38.17
CA ALA A 139 2.89 12.43 38.25
C ALA A 139 3.71 13.34 39.20
N THR A 140 4.18 12.83 40.34
CA THR A 140 5.04 13.59 41.26
C THR A 140 6.37 13.98 40.62
N ILE A 141 7.01 13.07 39.86
CA ILE A 141 8.24 13.39 39.11
C ILE A 141 7.98 14.54 38.15
N MET A 142 6.85 14.52 37.43
CA MET A 142 6.48 15.56 36.49
C MET A 142 6.12 16.90 37.14
N ARG A 143 5.45 16.90 38.29
CA ARG A 143 5.16 18.14 39.04
C ARG A 143 6.43 18.86 39.47
N ARG A 144 7.50 18.13 39.76
CA ARG A 144 8.80 18.71 40.11
C ARG A 144 9.45 19.46 38.93
N GLN A 145 9.08 19.14 37.69
CA GLN A 145 9.59 19.79 36.48
C GLN A 145 8.75 20.98 36.02
N LYS A 146 8.07 21.68 36.95
CA LYS A 146 7.23 22.84 36.62
C LYS A 146 8.05 23.97 35.98
N ASP A 147 9.14 24.38 36.62
CA ASP A 147 9.91 25.54 36.21
C ASP A 147 10.70 25.30 34.90
N PRO A 148 11.34 24.13 34.68
CA PRO A 148 12.01 23.82 33.42
C PRO A 148 11.07 23.81 32.21
N LEU A 149 9.86 23.27 32.36
CA LEU A 149 8.87 23.25 31.28
C LEU A 149 8.37 24.66 30.95
N ALA A 150 8.15 25.50 31.97
CA ALA A 150 7.76 26.88 31.77
C ALA A 150 8.85 27.71 31.07
N TYR A 151 10.11 27.55 31.49
CA TYR A 151 11.25 28.18 30.84
C TYR A 151 11.43 27.70 29.39
N LEU A 152 11.36 26.39 29.13
CA LEU A 152 11.47 25.85 27.76
C LEU A 152 10.36 26.36 26.84
N GLU A 153 9.13 26.54 27.34
CA GLU A 153 8.05 27.13 26.53
C GLU A 153 8.32 28.61 26.19
N GLN A 154 8.87 29.40 27.12
CA GLN A 154 9.27 30.78 26.86
C GLN A 154 10.38 30.84 25.80
N VAL A 155 11.42 30.01 25.96
CA VAL A 155 12.52 29.90 24.99
C VAL A 155 11.98 29.49 23.62
N ARG A 156 11.06 28.52 23.56
CA ARG A 156 10.42 28.07 22.31
C ARG A 156 9.69 29.22 21.60
N GLN A 157 8.89 29.99 22.33
CA GLN A 157 8.13 31.11 21.78
C GLN A 157 9.06 32.17 21.21
N HIS A 158 10.17 32.48 21.90
CA HIS A 158 11.14 33.44 21.44
C HIS A 158 11.95 32.93 20.23
N ILE A 159 12.43 31.67 20.26
CA ILE A 159 13.12 31.03 19.11
C ILE A 159 12.24 31.06 17.87
N SER A 160 10.94 30.81 18.00
CA SER A 160 10.00 30.81 16.87
C SER A 160 9.88 32.17 16.18
N ARG A 161 10.28 33.26 16.82
CA ARG A 161 10.25 34.62 16.26
C ARG A 161 11.61 35.07 15.73
N LEU A 162 12.69 34.34 16.02
CA LEU A 162 14.02 34.69 15.54
C LEU A 162 14.08 34.59 14.02
N PRO A 163 14.70 35.55 13.33
CA PRO A 163 14.84 35.49 11.89
C PRO A 163 15.79 34.35 11.48
N ALA A 164 15.52 33.76 10.32
CA ALA A 164 16.37 32.72 9.76
C ALA A 164 17.59 33.34 9.06
N ILE A 165 18.73 33.37 9.74
CA ILE A 165 19.98 33.95 9.24
C ILE A 165 20.92 32.85 8.79
N ASP A 166 21.35 32.80 7.53
CA ASP A 166 22.40 31.85 7.14
C ASP A 166 23.78 32.51 7.28
N PRO A 167 24.68 31.99 8.14
CA PRO A 167 25.99 32.60 8.35
C PRO A 167 26.94 32.47 7.14
N ASN A 168 26.67 31.57 6.19
CA ASN A 168 27.54 31.33 5.05
C ASN A 168 27.09 32.07 3.77
N THR A 169 25.85 32.55 3.72
CA THR A 169 25.32 33.29 2.57
C THR A 169 25.88 34.71 2.52
N ARG A 170 25.58 35.41 1.42
CA ARG A 170 26.06 36.78 1.21
C ARG A 170 25.23 37.71 2.07
N THR A 171 25.92 38.35 3.01
CA THR A 171 25.27 39.15 4.03
C THR A 171 25.89 40.54 4.04
N LEU A 172 25.04 41.56 4.10
CA LEU A 172 25.42 42.92 4.41
C LEU A 172 25.01 43.18 5.85
N LEU A 173 25.95 43.60 6.69
CA LEU A 173 25.70 43.90 8.09
C LEU A 173 25.76 45.40 8.28
N ILE A 174 24.71 45.98 8.86
CA ILE A 174 24.58 47.42 9.04
C ILE A 174 24.87 47.76 10.49
N CYS A 175 25.86 48.61 10.74
CA CYS A 175 26.33 48.97 12.07
C CYS A 175 26.46 50.49 12.19
N GLY A 176 26.45 51.00 13.43
CA GLY A 176 26.57 52.44 13.73
C GLY A 176 25.71 52.87 14.91
N TYR A 177 25.85 54.12 15.34
CA TYR A 177 25.12 54.69 16.48
C TYR A 177 23.59 54.59 16.31
N PRO A 178 22.80 54.62 17.39
CA PRO A 178 21.35 54.80 17.30
C PRO A 178 20.98 56.05 16.49
N ASN A 179 19.78 56.07 15.89
CA ASN A 179 19.22 57.23 15.16
C ASN A 179 19.99 57.74 13.91
N VAL A 180 21.07 57.08 13.47
CA VAL A 180 21.79 57.45 12.23
C VAL A 180 21.06 57.06 10.94
N GLY A 181 19.92 56.35 11.02
CA GLY A 181 19.11 55.95 9.86
C GLY A 181 19.35 54.54 9.30
N LYS A 182 19.92 53.63 10.09
CA LYS A 182 20.15 52.21 9.72
C LYS A 182 18.88 51.47 9.28
N SER A 183 17.86 51.49 10.13
CA SER A 183 16.59 50.80 9.89
C SER A 183 15.82 51.43 8.71
N SER A 184 15.87 52.76 8.56
CA SER A 184 15.32 53.44 7.38
C SER A 184 15.98 52.98 6.08
N PHE A 185 17.30 52.79 6.08
CA PHE A 185 18.02 52.26 4.92
C PHE A 185 17.57 50.84 4.57
N VAL A 186 17.35 49.98 5.57
CA VAL A 186 16.85 48.60 5.39
C VAL A 186 15.47 48.58 4.74
N ASN A 187 14.56 49.47 5.17
CA ASN A 187 13.21 49.57 4.60
C ASN A 187 13.23 50.10 3.15
N LYS A 188 14.20 50.94 2.77
CA LYS A 188 14.34 51.44 1.40
C LYS A 188 14.96 50.40 0.46
N ILE A 189 15.90 49.60 0.94
CA ILE A 189 16.65 48.64 0.11
C ILE A 189 16.00 47.26 0.04
N THR A 190 15.21 46.89 1.05
CA THR A 190 14.54 45.58 1.15
C THR A 190 13.04 45.76 1.35
N ARG A 191 12.30 44.65 1.28
CA ARG A 191 10.87 44.62 1.63
C ARG A 191 10.61 44.36 3.12
N ALA A 192 11.64 44.49 3.97
CA ALA A 192 11.44 44.38 5.41
C ALA A 192 10.68 45.60 5.94
N ASP A 193 9.90 45.38 6.98
CA ASP A 193 9.18 46.44 7.69
C ASP A 193 9.75 46.53 9.10
N VAL A 194 10.75 47.41 9.26
CA VAL A 194 11.41 47.68 10.54
C VAL A 194 10.90 48.99 11.09
N ASP A 195 10.48 49.01 12.36
CA ASP A 195 10.02 50.21 13.03
C ASP A 195 11.13 51.28 13.08
N VAL A 196 10.82 52.49 12.64
CA VAL A 196 11.71 53.65 12.69
C VAL A 196 11.11 54.70 13.62
N GLN A 197 11.85 55.04 14.67
CA GLN A 197 11.45 56.05 15.65
C GLN A 197 12.67 56.91 16.05
N PRO A 198 12.47 58.15 16.50
CA PRO A 198 13.58 59.09 16.77
C PRO A 198 14.30 58.83 18.11
N TYR A 199 13.94 57.79 18.87
CA TYR A 199 14.55 57.44 20.15
C TYR A 199 15.43 56.19 20.02
N ALA A 200 16.50 56.13 20.81
CA ALA A 200 17.43 55.00 20.81
C ALA A 200 16.74 53.66 21.17
N PHE A 201 17.35 52.56 20.74
CA PHE A 201 16.85 51.19 20.97
C PHE A 201 15.46 50.89 20.36
N THR A 202 15.11 51.55 19.26
CA THR A 202 13.94 51.16 18.45
C THR A 202 14.05 49.70 18.00
N THR A 203 15.23 49.28 17.54
CA THR A 203 15.54 47.89 17.20
C THR A 203 16.26 47.20 18.35
N LYS A 204 15.60 46.20 18.97
CA LYS A 204 16.12 45.41 20.10
C LYS A 204 16.68 44.04 19.73
N SER A 205 16.45 43.62 18.49
CA SER A 205 16.89 42.35 17.94
C SER A 205 17.45 42.54 16.54
N LEU A 206 18.25 41.58 16.07
CA LEU A 206 18.71 41.54 14.70
C LEU A 206 17.50 41.38 13.76
N PHE A 207 17.33 42.29 12.80
CA PHE A 207 16.31 42.16 11.75
C PHE A 207 16.98 41.77 10.43
N VAL A 208 16.28 40.97 9.63
CA VAL A 208 16.81 40.52 8.34
C VAL A 208 15.88 40.94 7.21
N GLY A 209 16.42 41.77 6.33
CA GLY A 209 15.85 42.07 5.02
C GLY A 209 16.48 41.19 3.95
N HIS A 210 15.70 40.90 2.91
CA HIS A 210 16.21 40.24 1.71
C HIS A 210 16.13 41.16 0.51
N MET A 211 17.15 41.11 -0.34
CA MET A 211 17.19 41.82 -1.61
C MET A 211 17.84 40.96 -2.68
N ASP A 212 17.59 41.31 -3.94
CA ASP A 212 18.17 40.65 -5.10
C ASP A 212 19.10 41.62 -5.84
N TYR A 213 20.34 41.19 -6.09
CA TYR A 213 21.34 41.97 -6.82
C TYR A 213 22.23 41.05 -7.66
N LYS A 214 22.43 41.38 -8.94
CA LYS A 214 23.14 40.54 -9.93
C LYS A 214 22.63 39.09 -9.97
N TYR A 215 21.30 38.91 -9.96
CA TYR A 215 20.62 37.60 -9.94
C TYR A 215 20.98 36.71 -8.73
N LEU A 216 21.52 37.30 -7.66
CA LEU A 216 21.85 36.61 -6.43
C LEU A 216 20.98 37.14 -5.30
N ARG A 217 20.59 36.24 -4.41
CA ARG A 217 19.90 36.58 -3.16
C ARG A 217 20.91 37.07 -2.12
N TRP A 218 20.61 38.21 -1.52
CA TRP A 218 21.39 38.82 -0.46
C TRP A 218 20.56 38.93 0.82
N GLN A 219 21.25 38.86 1.95
CA GLN A 219 20.70 39.09 3.27
C GLN A 219 21.24 40.44 3.77
N VAL A 220 20.37 41.32 4.22
CA VAL A 220 20.73 42.58 4.86
C VAL A 220 20.31 42.46 6.31
N ILE A 221 21.27 42.58 7.22
CA ILE A 221 21.02 42.44 8.65
C ILE A 221 21.16 43.81 9.29
N ASP A 222 20.06 44.26 9.89
CA ASP A 222 20.05 45.43 10.74
C ASP A 222 20.51 45.02 12.14
N THR A 223 21.51 45.72 12.67
CA THR A 223 21.93 45.52 14.06
C THR A 223 21.38 46.64 14.94
N PRO A 224 20.93 46.31 16.18
CA PRO A 224 20.78 47.32 17.22
C PRO A 224 22.00 48.24 17.28
N GLY A 225 21.78 49.53 17.56
CA GLY A 225 22.87 50.50 17.65
C GLY A 225 23.91 50.06 18.67
N VAL A 226 25.19 50.07 18.26
CA VAL A 226 26.31 49.72 19.13
C VAL A 226 26.74 50.99 19.86
N LEU A 227 26.85 50.95 21.18
CA LEU A 227 27.41 52.04 21.99
C LEU A 227 28.86 51.75 22.36
N ASP A 228 29.61 52.81 22.68
CA ASP A 228 31.03 52.76 23.01
C ASP A 228 31.23 52.40 24.50
N HIS A 229 30.78 51.20 24.88
CA HIS A 229 31.07 50.59 26.19
C HIS A 229 32.11 49.48 26.04
N PRO A 230 32.96 49.22 27.04
CA PRO A 230 33.80 48.03 27.06
C PRO A 230 32.95 46.76 26.91
N LEU A 231 33.49 45.74 26.22
CA LEU A 231 32.78 44.48 25.93
C LEU A 231 32.19 43.79 27.18
N GLU A 232 32.80 44.00 28.35
CA GLU A 232 32.38 43.41 29.63
C GLU A 232 31.12 44.05 30.22
N GLU A 233 30.83 45.30 29.86
CA GLU A 233 29.71 46.09 30.37
C GLU A 233 28.55 46.18 29.36
N MET A 234 28.69 45.55 28.20
CA MET A 234 27.69 45.59 27.14
C MET A 234 26.41 44.84 27.51
N ASN A 235 25.28 45.41 27.11
CA ASN A 235 23.97 44.80 27.32
C ASN A 235 23.74 43.59 26.40
N THR A 236 22.75 42.75 26.73
CA THR A 236 22.35 41.60 25.90
C THR A 236 21.93 42.00 24.48
N ILE A 237 21.41 43.22 24.29
CA ILE A 237 21.03 43.77 22.98
C ILE A 237 22.29 44.08 22.14
N GLU A 238 23.29 44.73 22.74
CA GLU A 238 24.53 45.12 22.07
C GLU A 238 25.40 43.90 21.77
N MET A 239 25.41 42.92 22.69
CA MET A 239 26.11 41.65 22.51
C MET A 239 25.58 40.84 21.32
N GLN A 240 24.31 41.03 20.91
CA GLN A 240 23.79 40.44 19.67
C GLN A 240 24.46 41.05 18.43
N SER A 241 24.62 42.38 18.41
CA SER A 241 25.32 43.10 17.33
C SER A 241 26.78 42.66 17.23
N ILE A 242 27.49 42.53 18.37
CA ILE A 242 28.87 42.03 18.41
C ILE A 242 28.95 40.57 17.94
N THR A 243 28.01 39.73 18.34
CA THR A 243 27.96 38.32 17.89
C THR A 243 27.79 38.21 16.38
N ALA A 244 26.93 39.04 15.80
CA ALA A 244 26.76 39.14 14.35
C ALA A 244 28.03 39.65 13.67
N LEU A 245 28.62 40.71 14.21
CA LEU A 245 29.87 41.30 13.73
C LEU A 245 31.05 40.35 13.80
N ALA A 246 31.14 39.47 14.80
CA ALA A 246 32.26 38.54 14.93
C ALA A 246 32.12 37.37 13.95
N HIS A 247 30.97 36.68 13.94
CA HIS A 247 30.86 35.38 13.28
C HIS A 247 30.33 35.40 11.85
N LEU A 248 29.65 36.46 11.41
CA LEU A 248 29.09 36.52 10.05
C LEU A 248 30.16 36.91 9.02
N ARG A 249 30.18 36.20 7.88
CA ARG A 249 31.04 36.52 6.73
C ARG A 249 30.33 37.52 5.82
N SER A 250 30.25 38.75 6.28
CA SER A 250 29.50 39.84 5.65
C SER A 250 30.41 40.96 5.13
N ALA A 251 29.83 41.83 4.30
CA ALA A 251 30.32 43.20 4.17
C ALA A 251 29.77 44.01 5.35
N VAL A 252 30.61 44.83 5.98
CA VAL A 252 30.18 45.70 7.07
C VAL A 252 29.96 47.10 6.51
N MET A 253 28.75 47.62 6.70
CA MET A 253 28.39 48.99 6.36
C MET A 253 28.25 49.78 7.66
N TYR A 254 29.20 50.68 7.91
CA TYR A 254 29.19 51.54 9.08
C TYR A 254 28.52 52.86 8.73
N PHE A 255 27.34 53.12 9.32
CA PHE A 255 26.55 54.32 9.10
C PHE A 255 26.97 55.41 10.08
N MET A 256 27.28 56.58 9.51
CA MET A 256 27.66 57.78 10.24
C MET A 256 26.73 58.93 9.84
N ASP A 257 26.37 59.76 10.81
CA ASP A 257 25.56 60.96 10.62
C ASP A 257 26.39 62.21 10.92
N LEU A 258 26.63 63.04 9.90
CA LEU A 258 27.43 64.26 10.03
C LEU A 258 26.62 65.46 10.54
N SER A 259 25.30 65.35 10.63
CA SER A 259 24.43 66.43 11.08
C SER A 259 24.32 66.53 12.61
N GLU A 260 24.88 65.56 13.34
CA GLU A 260 24.79 65.40 14.81
C GLU A 260 23.35 65.24 15.35
N GLN A 261 22.33 65.17 14.49
CA GLN A 261 20.94 64.96 14.87
C GLN A 261 20.69 63.59 15.53
N CYS A 262 21.60 62.64 15.38
CA CYS A 262 21.54 61.36 16.07
C CYS A 262 21.73 61.47 17.60
N GLY A 263 22.14 62.64 18.12
CA GLY A 263 22.39 62.89 19.53
C GLY A 263 23.82 62.58 19.98
N TYR A 264 24.73 62.34 19.03
CA TYR A 264 26.15 62.04 19.27
C TYR A 264 27.03 62.87 18.35
N THR A 265 28.17 63.33 18.86
CA THR A 265 29.13 64.12 18.09
C THR A 265 29.86 63.28 17.04
N ILE A 266 30.41 63.93 16.02
CA ILE A 266 31.21 63.25 14.98
C ILE A 266 32.43 62.55 15.61
N GLU A 267 33.06 63.16 16.62
CA GLU A 267 34.20 62.58 17.33
C GLU A 267 33.83 61.22 17.99
N ALA A 268 32.68 61.15 18.66
CA ALA A 268 32.21 59.90 19.28
C ALA A 268 31.94 58.82 18.22
N GLN A 269 31.34 59.20 17.08
CA GLN A 269 31.12 58.30 15.94
C GLN A 269 32.42 57.74 15.37
N CYS A 270 33.48 58.55 15.32
CA CYS A 270 34.81 58.11 14.91
C CYS A 270 35.49 57.22 15.97
N LYS A 271 35.36 57.54 17.27
CA LYS A 271 35.90 56.70 18.37
C LYS A 271 35.32 55.30 18.35
N LEU A 272 34.00 55.19 18.21
CA LEU A 272 33.33 53.89 18.09
C LEU A 272 33.87 53.10 16.90
N PHE A 273 34.05 53.74 15.73
CA PHE A 273 34.60 53.07 14.54
C PHE A 273 35.97 52.46 14.82
N HIS A 274 36.87 53.21 15.48
CA HIS A 274 38.20 52.72 15.85
C HIS A 274 38.12 51.58 16.89
N SER A 275 37.19 51.66 17.84
CA SER A 275 36.94 50.64 18.87
C SER A 275 36.52 49.30 18.25
N ILE A 276 35.62 49.32 17.25
CA ILE A 276 35.11 48.10 16.59
C ILE A 276 35.93 47.65 15.37
N LYS A 277 36.87 48.47 14.87
CA LYS A 277 37.75 48.17 13.73
C LYS A 277 38.44 46.79 13.82
N PRO A 278 38.91 46.30 14.98
CA PRO A 278 39.48 44.96 15.10
C PRO A 278 38.52 43.83 14.68
N LEU A 279 37.21 44.02 14.81
CA LEU A 279 36.18 43.04 14.41
C LEU A 279 35.96 42.98 12.89
N PHE A 280 36.49 43.97 12.14
CA PHE A 280 36.34 44.07 10.69
C PHE A 280 37.42 43.31 9.91
N GLN A 281 38.34 42.63 10.59
CA GLN A 281 39.41 41.86 9.92
C GLN A 281 38.82 40.83 8.95
N ASN A 282 39.37 40.79 7.73
CA ASN A 282 38.91 39.94 6.63
C ASN A 282 37.47 40.21 6.14
N LYS A 283 36.95 41.42 6.38
CA LYS A 283 35.63 41.86 5.91
C LYS A 283 35.75 43.16 5.12
N PRO A 284 35.11 43.27 3.95
CA PRO A 284 35.06 44.55 3.26
C PRO A 284 34.22 45.54 4.08
N THR A 285 34.78 46.70 4.37
CA THR A 285 34.16 47.74 5.19
C THR A 285 33.83 48.96 4.33
N ILE A 286 32.58 49.40 4.42
CA ILE A 286 32.06 50.56 3.71
C ILE A 286 31.62 51.57 4.76
N LEU A 287 32.21 52.77 4.72
CA LEU A 287 31.77 53.90 5.52
C LEU A 287 30.64 54.62 4.76
N VAL A 288 29.45 54.62 5.34
CA VAL A 288 28.26 55.24 4.75
C VAL A 288 27.95 56.52 5.51
N ILE A 289 28.09 57.64 4.83
CA ILE A 289 27.71 58.96 5.35
C ILE A 289 26.23 59.16 5.00
N ASN A 290 25.36 59.12 6.01
CA ASN A 290 23.92 59.28 5.85
C ASN A 290 23.48 60.73 6.17
N LYS A 291 22.27 61.10 5.73
CA LYS A 291 21.64 62.43 5.89
C LYS A 291 22.37 63.57 5.15
N ILE A 292 22.89 63.28 3.96
CA ILE A 292 23.57 64.25 3.10
C ILE A 292 22.67 65.39 2.58
N ASP A 293 21.35 65.23 2.74
CA ASP A 293 20.35 66.28 2.49
C ASP A 293 20.48 67.46 3.46
N ILE A 294 21.14 67.26 4.61
CA ILE A 294 21.35 68.29 5.63
C ILE A 294 22.80 68.80 5.58
N VAL A 295 23.77 67.89 5.65
CA VAL A 295 25.21 68.23 5.67
C VAL A 295 25.95 67.26 4.75
N ARG A 296 26.66 67.79 3.75
CA ARG A 296 27.54 67.03 2.86
C ARG A 296 28.97 67.00 3.37
N LEU A 297 29.77 66.04 2.90
CA LEU A 297 31.19 65.95 3.29
C LEU A 297 31.99 67.20 2.89
N SER A 298 31.58 67.91 1.82
CA SER A 298 32.19 69.16 1.38
C SER A 298 32.02 70.31 2.38
N ASP A 299 30.95 70.28 3.17
CA ASP A 299 30.49 71.41 3.96
C ASP A 299 30.98 71.34 5.41
N LEU A 300 31.80 70.34 5.74
CA LEU A 300 32.36 70.14 7.08
C LEU A 300 33.45 71.15 7.42
N SER A 301 33.49 71.53 8.70
CA SER A 301 34.62 72.26 9.28
C SER A 301 35.92 71.45 9.21
N ALA A 302 37.06 72.14 9.12
CA ALA A 302 38.37 71.50 9.02
C ALA A 302 38.68 70.56 10.21
N GLU A 303 38.20 70.91 11.42
CA GLU A 303 38.33 70.09 12.63
C GLU A 303 37.56 68.77 12.49
N ASN A 304 36.28 68.82 12.11
CA ASN A 304 35.46 67.61 11.96
C ASN A 304 35.95 66.73 10.80
N ARG A 305 36.47 67.35 9.75
CA ARG A 305 37.09 66.65 8.64
C ARG A 305 38.35 65.89 9.05
N SER A 306 39.16 66.44 9.96
CA SER A 306 40.38 65.77 10.46
C SER A 306 40.10 64.41 11.12
N TYR A 307 38.97 64.30 11.85
CA TYR A 307 38.54 63.01 12.43
C TYR A 307 38.18 61.99 11.36
N LEU A 308 37.52 62.42 10.27
CA LEU A 308 37.19 61.56 9.14
C LEU A 308 38.44 61.19 8.35
N ASP A 309 39.37 62.12 8.14
CA ASP A 309 40.59 61.89 7.37
C ASP A 309 41.41 60.73 7.97
N SER A 310 41.37 60.53 9.29
CA SER A 310 41.97 59.36 9.94
C SER A 310 41.40 58.02 9.47
N ILE A 311 40.11 57.98 9.16
CA ILE A 311 39.39 56.80 8.65
C ILE A 311 39.58 56.69 7.14
N ILE A 312 39.49 57.82 6.42
CA ILE A 312 39.60 57.89 4.95
C ILE A 312 41.02 57.53 4.47
N ALA A 313 42.05 57.84 5.27
CA ALA A 313 43.44 57.49 4.96
C ALA A 313 43.65 55.97 4.82
N ASP A 314 42.78 55.16 5.44
CA ASP A 314 42.81 53.71 5.30
C ASP A 314 42.20 53.28 3.96
N LYS A 315 43.07 52.92 3.01
CA LYS A 315 42.68 52.46 1.66
C LYS A 315 41.80 51.21 1.65
N SER A 316 41.68 50.49 2.76
CA SER A 316 40.80 49.34 2.87
C SER A 316 39.32 49.72 3.03
N ILE A 317 39.03 51.00 3.33
CA ILE A 317 37.69 51.51 3.59
C ILE A 317 37.21 52.28 2.36
N THR A 318 36.01 51.96 1.88
CA THR A 318 35.35 52.73 0.82
C THR A 318 34.31 53.67 1.44
N VAL A 319 34.38 54.96 1.11
CA VAL A 319 33.41 55.95 1.59
C VAL A 319 32.34 56.20 0.54
N VAL A 320 31.08 56.21 0.97
CA VAL A 320 29.93 56.50 0.10
C VAL A 320 28.95 57.40 0.84
N GLU A 321 28.47 58.42 0.14
CA GLU A 321 27.45 59.36 0.60
C GLU A 321 26.04 58.86 0.22
N ALA A 322 25.08 58.97 1.13
CA ALA A 322 23.68 58.63 0.88
C ALA A 322 22.69 59.47 1.71
N SER A 323 21.47 59.64 1.20
CA SER A 323 20.33 60.13 1.98
C SER A 323 19.16 59.17 1.84
N THR A 324 18.68 58.67 2.98
CA THR A 324 17.45 57.87 3.03
C THR A 324 16.17 58.71 2.87
N TYR A 325 16.26 60.04 2.96
CA TYR A 325 15.14 60.96 2.78
C TYR A 325 14.94 61.31 1.29
N SER A 326 15.99 61.77 0.60
CA SER A 326 15.94 62.10 -0.84
C SER A 326 16.13 60.88 -1.75
N GLU A 327 16.47 59.72 -1.19
CA GLU A 327 16.84 58.48 -1.90
C GLU A 327 18.12 58.60 -2.76
N GLU A 328 18.85 59.70 -2.63
CA GLU A 328 20.13 59.92 -3.29
C GLU A 328 21.20 58.97 -2.71
N GLY A 329 21.98 58.32 -3.57
CA GLY A 329 23.11 57.48 -3.15
C GLY A 329 22.76 56.11 -2.53
N VAL A 330 21.51 55.85 -2.13
CA VAL A 330 21.09 54.59 -1.46
C VAL A 330 21.45 53.35 -2.28
N MET A 331 21.15 53.36 -3.58
CA MET A 331 21.47 52.24 -4.47
C MET A 331 22.97 52.14 -4.77
N ASN A 332 23.70 53.26 -4.72
CA ASN A 332 25.14 53.27 -4.91
C ASN A 332 25.86 52.58 -3.74
N VAL A 333 25.45 52.87 -2.50
CA VAL A 333 25.92 52.18 -1.28
C VAL A 333 25.71 50.68 -1.41
N ARG A 334 24.50 50.24 -1.78
CA ARG A 334 24.19 48.82 -2.01
C ARG A 334 25.15 48.19 -3.01
N ASN A 335 25.26 48.78 -4.20
CA ASN A 335 26.01 48.20 -5.31
C ASN A 335 27.49 48.07 -4.94
N THR A 336 28.06 49.12 -4.35
CA THR A 336 29.44 49.17 -3.89
C THR A 336 29.71 48.10 -2.83
N ALA A 337 28.85 47.98 -1.82
CA ALA A 337 28.99 46.97 -0.77
C ALA A 337 28.86 45.53 -1.30
N CYS A 338 27.92 45.31 -2.23
CA CYS A 338 27.75 44.00 -2.87
C CYS A 338 28.95 43.62 -3.73
N ASP A 339 29.46 44.56 -4.53
CA ASP A 339 30.58 44.30 -5.43
C ASP A 339 31.89 44.09 -4.67
N ALA A 340 32.13 44.84 -3.59
CA ALA A 340 33.24 44.60 -2.68
C ALA A 340 33.19 43.18 -2.06
N LEU A 341 32.01 42.74 -1.60
CA LEU A 341 31.87 41.38 -1.06
C LEU A 341 32.00 40.30 -2.12
N LEU A 342 31.49 40.53 -3.34
CA LEU A 342 31.64 39.59 -4.43
C LEU A 342 33.10 39.42 -4.83
N ALA A 343 33.85 40.52 -4.97
CA ALA A 343 35.27 40.48 -5.28
C ALA A 343 36.05 39.64 -4.25
N HIS A 344 35.87 39.94 -2.96
CA HIS A 344 36.50 39.19 -1.87
C HIS A 344 36.09 37.70 -1.85
N ARG A 345 34.81 37.39 -2.08
CA ARG A 345 34.33 35.99 -2.13
C ARG A 345 34.82 35.23 -3.36
N VAL A 346 34.95 35.89 -4.51
CA VAL A 346 35.50 35.28 -5.73
C VAL A 346 36.98 34.98 -5.52
N GLU A 347 37.73 35.89 -4.91
CA GLU A 347 39.14 35.66 -4.56
C GLU A 347 39.31 34.46 -3.60
N GLN A 348 38.48 34.37 -2.55
CA GLN A 348 38.48 33.22 -1.66
C GLN A 348 38.11 31.91 -2.37
N LYS A 349 37.20 31.97 -3.34
CA LYS A 349 36.85 30.79 -4.15
C LYS A 349 37.98 30.39 -5.09
N LEU A 350 38.70 31.37 -5.66
CA LEU A 350 39.87 31.17 -6.53
C LEU A 350 41.00 30.42 -5.82
N LYS A 351 41.17 30.68 -4.53
CA LYS A 351 42.12 29.93 -3.68
C LYS A 351 41.71 28.48 -3.41
N GLY A 352 40.46 28.08 -3.73
CA GLY A 352 39.95 26.74 -3.48
C GLY A 352 39.79 25.88 -4.75
N SER A 353 39.78 24.57 -4.59
CA SER A 353 39.65 23.61 -5.72
C SER A 353 38.24 23.50 -6.33
N ARG A 354 37.22 24.08 -5.69
CA ARG A 354 35.82 23.94 -6.14
C ARG A 354 35.51 24.60 -7.48
N ILE A 355 36.40 25.43 -8.00
CA ILE A 355 36.20 26.10 -9.29
C ILE A 355 36.31 25.13 -10.46
N GLU A 356 37.18 24.12 -10.37
CA GLU A 356 37.33 23.11 -11.41
C GLU A 356 36.00 22.38 -11.69
N MET A 357 35.20 22.14 -10.65
CA MET A 357 33.87 21.53 -10.76
C MET A 357 32.84 22.41 -11.49
N VAL A 358 33.07 23.73 -11.55
CA VAL A 358 32.13 24.71 -12.14
C VAL A 358 32.67 25.29 -13.45
N ALA A 359 33.94 25.04 -13.78
CA ALA A 359 34.60 25.58 -14.98
C ALA A 359 33.84 25.23 -16.27
N ASN A 360 33.27 24.03 -16.36
CA ASN A 360 32.43 23.60 -17.48
C ASN A 360 31.16 24.44 -17.69
N LYS A 361 30.59 25.05 -16.63
CA LYS A 361 29.42 25.93 -16.70
C LYS A 361 29.77 27.35 -17.11
N ILE A 362 31.00 27.78 -16.81
CA ILE A 362 31.49 29.12 -17.14
C ILE A 362 32.02 29.14 -18.58
N HIS A 363 32.56 28.03 -19.05
CA HIS A 363 33.08 27.89 -20.40
C HIS A 363 31.95 27.96 -21.44
N VAL A 364 31.98 29.02 -22.26
CA VAL A 364 31.10 29.15 -23.42
C VAL A 364 31.78 28.50 -24.62
N ALA A 365 31.17 27.45 -25.17
CA ALA A 365 31.67 26.76 -26.34
C ALA A 365 31.55 27.64 -27.59
N VAL A 366 32.67 27.98 -28.21
CA VAL A 366 32.69 28.71 -29.48
C VAL A 366 32.74 27.69 -30.61
N PRO A 367 31.73 27.65 -31.51
CA PRO A 367 31.69 26.69 -32.60
C PRO A 367 32.84 26.94 -33.59
N GLN A 368 33.61 25.90 -33.91
CA GLN A 368 34.62 25.97 -34.97
C GLN A 368 33.94 25.89 -36.33
N LYS A 369 34.41 26.72 -37.28
CA LYS A 369 33.86 26.75 -38.64
C LYS A 369 34.13 25.42 -39.35
N ARG A 370 33.07 24.66 -39.66
CA ARG A 370 33.15 23.34 -40.33
C ARG A 370 32.91 23.44 -41.85
N ASP A 371 31.82 24.09 -42.24
CA ASP A 371 31.38 24.23 -43.63
C ASP A 371 31.11 25.72 -43.95
N ASP A 372 31.03 26.09 -45.24
CA ASP A 372 30.70 27.45 -45.70
C ASP A 372 29.19 27.74 -45.81
N VAL A 373 28.33 26.90 -45.22
CA VAL A 373 26.87 27.09 -45.22
C VAL A 373 26.43 28.05 -44.10
N GLU A 374 25.85 29.20 -44.47
CA GLU A 374 25.29 30.17 -43.52
C GLU A 374 23.98 29.66 -42.90
N ARG A 375 23.93 29.58 -41.56
CA ARG A 375 22.71 29.21 -40.80
C ARG A 375 22.22 30.42 -40.00
N LYS A 376 21.37 31.25 -40.62
CA LYS A 376 20.81 32.44 -39.99
C LYS A 376 19.59 32.09 -39.12
N PRO A 377 19.39 32.75 -37.97
CA PRO A 377 18.16 32.59 -37.19
C PRO A 377 16.96 33.11 -37.98
N PHE A 378 15.93 32.29 -38.16
CA PHE A 378 14.69 32.69 -38.84
C PHE A 378 13.69 33.26 -37.81
N ILE A 379 13.54 34.58 -37.79
CA ILE A 379 12.56 35.28 -36.96
C ILE A 379 11.54 35.95 -37.90
N PRO A 380 10.28 35.47 -37.96
CA PRO A 380 9.24 36.05 -38.82
C PRO A 380 8.99 37.53 -38.52
N GLU A 381 8.65 38.29 -39.57
CA GLU A 381 8.36 39.73 -39.44
C GLU A 381 7.18 40.00 -38.51
N ALA A 382 6.16 39.13 -38.53
CA ALA A 382 5.01 39.20 -37.63
C ALA A 382 5.39 39.17 -36.14
N VAL A 383 6.49 38.51 -35.76
CA VAL A 383 6.96 38.47 -34.36
C VAL A 383 7.81 39.69 -34.04
N LYS A 384 8.64 40.16 -34.98
CA LYS A 384 9.45 41.38 -34.81
C LYS A 384 8.58 42.62 -34.63
N ASN A 385 7.50 42.72 -35.40
CA ASN A 385 6.57 43.86 -35.37
C ASN A 385 5.50 43.72 -34.28
N LYS A 386 5.49 42.61 -33.53
CA LYS A 386 4.49 42.37 -32.50
C LYS A 386 4.70 43.31 -31.32
N ALA A 387 3.67 44.11 -31.00
CA ALA A 387 3.67 44.93 -29.80
C ALA A 387 3.85 44.06 -28.54
N LYS A 388 4.63 44.56 -27.57
CA LYS A 388 4.82 43.88 -26.29
C LYS A 388 3.49 43.84 -25.55
N TYR A 389 3.13 42.66 -25.04
CA TYR A 389 1.91 42.51 -24.25
C TYR A 389 2.04 43.27 -22.93
N ASP A 390 1.18 44.25 -22.71
CA ASP A 390 1.00 44.90 -21.43
C ASP A 390 -0.37 44.51 -20.84
N LYS A 391 -0.36 44.11 -19.57
CA LYS A 391 -1.58 43.73 -18.85
C LYS A 391 -2.38 44.97 -18.45
N THR A 392 -1.74 46.12 -18.23
CA THR A 392 -2.45 47.34 -17.80
C THR A 392 -3.12 48.10 -18.93
N ASP A 393 -2.80 47.77 -20.19
CA ASP A 393 -3.36 48.42 -21.36
C ASP A 393 -4.83 47.99 -21.59
N PRO A 394 -5.79 48.94 -21.67
CA PRO A 394 -7.19 48.66 -21.97
C PRO A 394 -7.42 48.07 -23.37
N GLU A 395 -6.60 48.44 -24.37
CA GLU A 395 -6.71 47.95 -25.75
C GLU A 395 -5.89 46.68 -26.00
N ARG A 396 -5.43 46.01 -24.93
CA ARG A 396 -4.66 44.78 -25.06
C ARG A 396 -5.48 43.70 -25.77
N ARG A 397 -4.76 42.86 -26.52
CA ARG A 397 -5.34 41.63 -27.08
C ARG A 397 -5.94 40.79 -25.97
N ARG A 398 -7.23 40.46 -26.09
CA ARG A 398 -7.92 39.53 -25.19
C ARG A 398 -7.30 38.13 -25.28
N LEU A 399 -6.94 37.58 -24.13
CA LEU A 399 -6.46 36.20 -24.01
C LEU A 399 -7.62 35.27 -23.65
N GLU A 400 -7.52 33.99 -23.96
CA GLU A 400 -8.53 32.99 -23.57
C GLU A 400 -8.70 32.90 -22.04
N LYS A 401 -7.63 33.18 -21.29
CA LYS A 401 -7.68 33.28 -19.82
C LYS A 401 -8.59 34.42 -19.33
N ASP A 402 -8.68 35.52 -20.07
CA ASP A 402 -9.61 36.60 -19.72
C ASP A 402 -11.06 36.13 -19.95
N ALA A 403 -11.31 35.39 -21.03
CA ALA A 403 -12.63 34.81 -21.32
C ALA A 403 -13.05 33.73 -20.30
N GLU A 404 -12.10 32.91 -19.84
CA GLU A 404 -12.32 31.94 -18.74
C GLU A 404 -12.72 32.66 -17.44
N GLN A 405 -11.99 33.71 -17.06
CA GLN A 405 -12.27 34.50 -15.86
C GLN A 405 -13.62 35.23 -15.92
N GLU A 406 -14.02 35.76 -17.08
CA GLU A 406 -15.34 36.38 -17.26
C GLU A 406 -16.48 35.38 -17.04
N MET A 407 -16.33 34.14 -17.54
CA MET A 407 -17.32 33.08 -17.32
C MET A 407 -17.38 32.65 -15.84
N GLU A 408 -16.23 32.53 -15.17
CA GLU A 408 -16.17 32.26 -13.73
C GLU A 408 -16.87 33.36 -12.91
N LEU A 409 -16.62 34.65 -13.24
CA LEU A 409 -17.28 35.79 -12.59
C LEU A 409 -18.79 35.83 -12.84
N SER A 410 -19.26 35.34 -13.99
CA SER A 410 -20.69 35.27 -14.32
C SER A 410 -21.45 34.18 -13.53
N GLY A 411 -20.75 33.36 -12.72
CA GLY A 411 -21.35 32.28 -11.94
C GLY A 411 -21.78 31.07 -12.76
N MET A 412 -21.56 31.06 -14.07
CA MET A 412 -21.78 29.92 -14.95
C MET A 412 -20.54 29.01 -14.92
N GLY A 413 -20.51 28.08 -13.98
CA GLY A 413 -19.33 27.31 -13.60
C GLY A 413 -18.83 26.22 -14.57
N ILE A 414 -18.89 26.41 -15.89
CA ILE A 414 -18.20 25.51 -16.84
C ILE A 414 -17.71 26.30 -18.06
N PHE A 415 -16.43 26.68 -18.06
CA PHE A 415 -15.72 27.10 -19.26
C PHE A 415 -15.31 25.84 -20.06
N SER A 416 -15.72 25.77 -21.33
CA SER A 416 -15.30 24.71 -22.26
C SER A 416 -14.50 25.35 -23.39
N ALA A 417 -13.20 25.02 -23.48
CA ALA A 417 -12.34 25.53 -24.52
C ALA A 417 -12.71 24.90 -25.87
N ASP A 418 -13.21 25.72 -26.79
CA ASP A 418 -13.53 25.29 -28.14
C ASP A 418 -12.26 25.16 -29.00
N THR A 419 -11.89 23.91 -29.27
CA THR A 419 -10.71 23.56 -30.06
C THR A 419 -10.86 23.86 -31.54
N LYS A 420 -12.10 23.92 -32.05
CA LYS A 420 -12.39 24.11 -33.49
C LYS A 420 -12.37 25.58 -33.90
N LYS A 421 -12.64 26.50 -32.98
CA LYS A 421 -12.72 27.96 -33.20
C LYS A 421 -11.60 28.55 -34.06
N ASN A 422 -10.35 28.11 -33.85
CA ASN A 422 -9.16 28.69 -34.48
C ASN A 422 -8.61 27.88 -35.68
N TYR A 423 -9.34 26.89 -36.20
CA TYR A 423 -8.93 26.16 -37.41
C TYR A 423 -8.94 27.08 -38.64
N LEU A 424 -7.99 26.85 -39.54
CA LEU A 424 -7.92 27.50 -40.85
C LEU A 424 -8.38 26.49 -41.89
N LEU A 425 -9.60 26.64 -42.38
CA LEU A 425 -10.21 25.77 -43.40
C LEU A 425 -10.52 26.59 -44.66
N ALA A 426 -10.82 25.91 -45.78
CA ALA A 426 -11.14 26.61 -47.03
C ALA A 426 -12.45 27.41 -46.95
N ASP A 427 -13.45 26.86 -46.25
CA ASP A 427 -14.66 27.55 -45.82
C ASP A 427 -14.69 27.62 -44.28
N ASP A 428 -15.26 28.67 -43.69
CA ASP A 428 -15.46 28.74 -42.24
C ASP A 428 -16.77 28.07 -41.80
N SER A 429 -17.70 27.82 -42.72
CA SER A 429 -19.04 27.28 -42.43
C SER A 429 -19.01 25.87 -41.81
N TRP A 430 -18.19 24.98 -42.37
CA TRP A 430 -18.01 23.59 -41.93
C TRP A 430 -17.05 23.40 -40.74
N LYS A 431 -16.60 24.48 -40.08
CA LYS A 431 -15.66 24.39 -38.94
C LYS A 431 -16.18 23.51 -37.80
N TYR A 432 -17.50 23.47 -37.60
CA TYR A 432 -18.15 22.69 -36.54
C TYR A 432 -18.67 21.32 -36.97
N ASP A 433 -18.47 20.93 -38.23
CA ASP A 433 -18.97 19.67 -38.75
C ASP A 433 -18.39 18.47 -37.98
N LYS A 434 -19.20 17.42 -37.91
CA LYS A 434 -18.83 16.16 -37.24
C LYS A 434 -18.27 15.21 -38.28
N ILE A 435 -16.96 14.94 -38.19
CA ILE A 435 -16.29 13.98 -39.05
C ILE A 435 -16.70 12.57 -38.60
N PRO A 436 -17.28 11.73 -39.48
CA PRO A 436 -17.55 10.34 -39.14
C PRO A 436 -16.22 9.59 -38.99
N GLU A 437 -15.97 9.00 -37.83
CA GLU A 437 -14.72 8.27 -37.57
C GLU A 437 -14.80 6.80 -38.00
N PHE A 438 -15.99 6.19 -37.86
CA PHE A 438 -16.20 4.77 -38.11
C PHE A 438 -17.41 4.53 -39.02
N MET A 439 -17.27 3.57 -39.94
CA MET A 439 -18.35 3.12 -40.81
C MET A 439 -18.21 1.61 -41.04
N ASN A 440 -19.25 0.82 -40.68
CA ASN A 440 -19.34 -0.63 -40.92
C ASN A 440 -18.10 -1.43 -40.46
N GLY A 441 -17.55 -1.10 -39.29
CA GLY A 441 -16.38 -1.78 -38.72
C GLY A 441 -15.02 -1.36 -39.30
N LYS A 442 -14.99 -0.37 -40.20
CA LYS A 442 -13.78 0.25 -40.75
C LYS A 442 -13.66 1.70 -40.28
N ASN A 443 -12.43 2.22 -40.19
CA ASN A 443 -12.19 3.63 -39.90
C ASN A 443 -12.31 4.44 -41.18
N VAL A 444 -12.97 5.60 -41.14
CA VAL A 444 -13.11 6.48 -42.31
C VAL A 444 -11.77 7.13 -42.67
N ALA A 445 -10.94 7.46 -41.67
CA ALA A 445 -9.64 8.10 -41.87
C ALA A 445 -8.68 7.30 -42.77
N ASP A 446 -8.82 5.97 -42.79
CA ASP A 446 -7.99 5.08 -43.61
C ASP A 446 -8.32 5.20 -45.12
N PHE A 447 -9.47 5.79 -45.46
CA PHE A 447 -9.98 5.98 -46.83
C PHE A 447 -9.98 7.44 -47.29
N ILE A 448 -9.41 8.37 -46.49
CA ILE A 448 -9.30 9.78 -46.88
C ILE A 448 -8.11 9.94 -47.82
N ASP A 449 -8.40 10.16 -49.10
CA ASP A 449 -7.42 10.40 -50.15
C ASP A 449 -7.97 11.49 -51.10
N PRO A 450 -7.19 12.50 -51.49
CA PRO A 450 -7.62 13.50 -52.47
C PRO A 450 -8.19 12.89 -53.77
N ASP A 451 -7.67 11.73 -54.18
CA ASP A 451 -7.96 11.12 -55.49
C ASP A 451 -8.80 9.82 -55.37
N ILE A 452 -9.61 9.68 -54.31
CA ILE A 452 -10.35 8.43 -54.01
C ILE A 452 -11.37 8.04 -55.08
N ALA A 453 -12.01 9.03 -55.73
CA ALA A 453 -13.02 8.78 -56.76
C ALA A 453 -12.41 8.11 -58.01
N GLU A 454 -11.21 8.54 -58.43
CA GLU A 454 -10.53 7.95 -59.58
C GLU A 454 -10.13 6.49 -59.32
N LYS A 455 -9.74 6.19 -58.07
CA LYS A 455 -9.42 4.81 -57.65
C LYS A 455 -10.66 3.93 -57.61
N LEU A 456 -11.81 4.47 -57.19
CA LEU A 456 -13.08 3.75 -57.19
C LEU A 456 -13.53 3.43 -58.62
N ASP A 457 -13.49 4.42 -59.52
CA ASP A 457 -13.84 4.23 -60.94
C ASP A 457 -12.96 3.17 -61.63
N ALA A 458 -11.69 3.05 -61.22
CA ALA A 458 -10.80 2.01 -61.73
C ALA A 458 -11.18 0.61 -61.24
N LEU A 459 -11.62 0.50 -59.98
CA LEU A 459 -12.04 -0.77 -59.36
C LEU A 459 -13.40 -1.23 -59.89
N GLU A 460 -14.34 -0.30 -60.10
CA GLU A 460 -15.64 -0.62 -60.72
C GLU A 460 -15.46 -1.14 -62.16
N ARG A 461 -14.55 -0.55 -62.94
CA ARG A 461 -14.19 -1.06 -64.27
C ARG A 461 -13.57 -2.47 -64.23
N GLU A 462 -12.85 -2.81 -63.17
CA GLU A 462 -12.28 -4.14 -62.98
C GLU A 462 -13.37 -5.16 -62.61
N GLU A 463 -14.28 -4.82 -61.70
CA GLU A 463 -15.43 -5.68 -61.35
C GLU A 463 -16.38 -5.90 -62.54
N GLU A 464 -16.68 -4.87 -63.33
CA GLU A 464 -17.47 -5.00 -64.56
C GLU A 464 -16.82 -5.95 -65.57
N ALA A 465 -15.47 -5.94 -65.67
CA ALA A 465 -14.75 -6.88 -66.51
C ALA A 465 -14.84 -8.33 -65.97
N LEU A 466 -14.72 -8.51 -64.65
CA LEU A 466 -14.83 -9.83 -64.00
C LEU A 466 -16.24 -10.43 -64.08
N GLU A 467 -17.28 -9.59 -63.96
CA GLU A 467 -18.67 -10.00 -64.16
C GLU A 467 -18.93 -10.40 -65.61
N ALA A 468 -18.39 -9.66 -66.58
CA ALA A 468 -18.49 -10.01 -68.01
C ALA A 468 -17.79 -11.34 -68.34
N GLU A 469 -16.74 -11.71 -67.61
CA GLU A 469 -16.05 -13.00 -67.71
C GLU A 469 -16.81 -14.16 -67.03
N GLY A 470 -17.89 -13.88 -66.28
CA GLY A 470 -18.74 -14.89 -65.67
C GLY A 470 -18.19 -15.49 -64.37
N PHE A 471 -17.23 -14.84 -63.71
CA PHE A 471 -16.56 -15.33 -62.50
C PHE A 471 -17.51 -15.67 -61.34
N TYR A 472 -18.66 -14.97 -61.26
CA TYR A 472 -19.64 -15.15 -60.18
C TYR A 472 -20.82 -16.10 -60.53
N ALA A 473 -20.82 -16.75 -61.69
CA ALA A 473 -21.85 -17.73 -62.04
C ALA A 473 -21.62 -19.05 -61.26
N SER A 474 -22.42 -19.30 -60.23
CA SER A 474 -22.37 -20.52 -59.41
C SER A 474 -23.60 -21.39 -59.62
N ASP A 475 -23.67 -22.05 -60.78
CA ASP A 475 -24.67 -23.10 -61.03
C ASP A 475 -23.98 -24.47 -61.11
N GLU A 476 -23.76 -25.10 -59.94
CA GLU A 476 -23.51 -26.55 -59.84
C GLU A 476 -24.64 -27.19 -59.03
N SER A 477 -25.76 -27.44 -59.69
CA SER A 477 -26.73 -28.45 -59.25
C SER A 477 -26.35 -29.79 -59.87
N GLU A 478 -25.29 -30.41 -59.36
CA GLU A 478 -24.91 -31.78 -59.76
C GLU A 478 -25.86 -32.79 -59.11
N MET A 479 -26.61 -33.53 -59.94
CA MET A 479 -27.35 -34.72 -59.52
C MET A 479 -26.36 -35.83 -59.15
N LEU A 480 -26.42 -36.31 -57.91
CA LEU A 480 -25.55 -37.37 -57.38
C LEU A 480 -26.13 -38.77 -57.65
N ASP A 481 -25.27 -39.71 -58.06
CA ASP A 481 -25.61 -41.09 -58.38
C ASP A 481 -25.87 -41.97 -57.14
N SER A 482 -26.73 -42.99 -57.30
CA SER A 482 -27.19 -43.94 -56.26
C SER A 482 -26.07 -44.53 -55.39
N ASP A 483 -24.89 -44.79 -55.98
CA ASP A 483 -23.79 -45.46 -55.29
C ASP A 483 -23.08 -44.53 -54.26
N GLU A 484 -23.09 -43.22 -54.49
CA GLU A 484 -22.47 -42.26 -53.57
C GLU A 484 -23.34 -41.95 -52.35
N GLU A 485 -24.67 -41.97 -52.52
CA GLU A 485 -25.60 -41.92 -51.40
C GLU A 485 -25.48 -43.16 -50.52
N GLU A 486 -25.40 -44.36 -51.11
CA GLU A 486 -25.21 -45.62 -50.39
C GLU A 486 -23.91 -45.63 -49.56
N PHE A 487 -22.81 -45.12 -50.11
CA PHE A 487 -21.54 -45.05 -49.39
C PHE A 487 -21.61 -44.10 -48.17
N ARG A 488 -22.24 -42.94 -48.32
CA ARG A 488 -22.43 -41.99 -47.20
C ARG A 488 -23.33 -42.57 -46.11
N ASP A 489 -24.39 -43.27 -46.49
CA ASP A 489 -25.29 -43.91 -45.55
C ASP A 489 -24.62 -45.06 -44.80
N ALA A 490 -23.82 -45.89 -45.48
CA ALA A 490 -23.03 -46.93 -44.84
C ALA A 490 -22.03 -46.34 -43.84
N ALA A 491 -21.32 -45.26 -44.21
CA ALA A 491 -20.37 -44.58 -43.33
C ALA A 491 -21.06 -43.96 -42.09
N SER A 492 -22.25 -43.37 -42.27
CA SER A 492 -23.11 -42.86 -41.20
C SER A 492 -23.50 -43.96 -40.21
N GLN A 493 -23.95 -45.12 -40.70
CA GLN A 493 -24.34 -46.26 -39.86
C GLN A 493 -23.15 -46.81 -39.04
N ILE A 494 -21.95 -46.90 -39.65
CA ILE A 494 -20.73 -47.34 -38.97
C ILE A 494 -20.36 -46.39 -37.83
N LYS A 495 -20.42 -45.06 -38.06
CA LYS A 495 -20.14 -44.06 -37.02
C LYS A 495 -21.13 -44.18 -35.86
N LYS A 496 -22.44 -44.31 -36.14
CA LYS A 496 -23.47 -44.51 -35.11
C LYS A 496 -23.24 -45.78 -34.29
N LYS A 497 -22.84 -46.89 -34.93
CA LYS A 497 -22.60 -48.18 -34.23
C LYS A 497 -21.31 -48.16 -33.39
N LYS A 498 -20.25 -47.49 -33.82
CA LYS A 498 -19.05 -47.27 -32.99
C LYS A 498 -19.36 -46.43 -31.74
N ALA A 499 -20.19 -45.39 -31.89
CA ALA A 499 -20.61 -44.55 -30.75
C ALA A 499 -21.42 -45.34 -29.71
N SER A 500 -22.34 -46.21 -30.14
CA SER A 500 -23.13 -47.03 -29.20
C SER A 500 -22.29 -48.06 -28.45
N ILE A 501 -21.31 -48.70 -29.10
CA ILE A 501 -20.36 -49.61 -28.44
C ILE A 501 -19.53 -48.88 -27.38
N LYS A 502 -19.06 -47.67 -27.68
CA LYS A 502 -18.31 -46.83 -26.73
C LYS A 502 -19.16 -46.51 -25.48
N LYS A 503 -20.44 -46.17 -25.67
CA LYS A 503 -21.38 -45.91 -24.56
C LYS A 503 -21.63 -47.16 -23.70
N ILE A 504 -21.88 -48.33 -24.31
CA ILE A 504 -22.03 -49.61 -23.59
C ILE A 504 -20.77 -49.96 -22.79
N SER A 505 -19.58 -49.67 -23.32
CA SER A 505 -18.32 -49.89 -22.61
C SER A 505 -18.14 -48.95 -21.42
N GLN A 506 -18.54 -47.68 -21.55
CA GLN A 506 -18.52 -46.71 -20.45
C GLN A 506 -19.48 -47.14 -19.33
N GLU A 507 -20.69 -47.60 -19.66
CA GLU A 507 -21.66 -48.11 -18.67
C GLU A 507 -21.15 -49.36 -17.94
N LYS A 508 -20.48 -50.30 -18.64
CA LYS A 508 -19.87 -51.48 -18.01
C LYS A 508 -18.72 -51.12 -17.06
N ASN A 509 -17.97 -50.06 -17.34
CA ASN A 509 -16.83 -49.63 -16.55
C ASN A 509 -17.21 -48.65 -15.41
N HIS A 510 -18.48 -48.21 -15.33
CA HIS A 510 -18.98 -47.28 -14.32
C HIS A 510 -19.17 -47.90 -12.90
N LEU A 511 -18.74 -49.15 -12.69
CA LEU A 511 -18.78 -49.87 -11.41
C LEU A 511 -17.39 -50.00 -10.77
N GLN A 512 -16.72 -48.88 -10.46
CA GLN A 512 -15.39 -48.91 -9.83
C GLN A 512 -15.36 -49.38 -8.36
N ASN A 513 -16.51 -49.74 -7.76
CA ASN A 513 -16.59 -50.16 -6.35
C ASN A 513 -17.05 -51.62 -6.12
N ARG A 514 -17.12 -52.48 -7.16
CA ARG A 514 -17.38 -53.94 -6.99
C ARG A 514 -16.61 -54.79 -8.02
N PRO A 515 -16.12 -56.00 -7.66
CA PRO A 515 -15.49 -56.90 -8.62
C PRO A 515 -16.49 -57.49 -9.63
N ILE A 516 -16.11 -57.56 -10.91
CA ILE A 516 -16.94 -58.13 -11.99
C ILE A 516 -17.03 -59.66 -11.85
N ILE A 517 -18.25 -60.22 -11.87
CA ILE A 517 -18.47 -61.68 -11.73
C ILE A 517 -17.87 -62.43 -12.94
N PRO A 518 -17.07 -63.48 -12.73
CA PRO A 518 -16.52 -64.30 -13.81
C PRO A 518 -17.62 -64.97 -14.65
N ARG A 519 -17.52 -64.85 -15.98
CA ARG A 519 -18.51 -65.42 -16.92
C ARG A 519 -18.79 -66.91 -16.73
N LYS A 520 -17.81 -67.70 -16.24
CA LYS A 520 -17.96 -69.14 -15.97
C LYS A 520 -19.01 -69.50 -14.92
N LYS A 521 -19.37 -68.55 -14.03
CA LYS A 521 -20.38 -68.75 -12.98
C LYS A 521 -21.74 -68.13 -13.30
N ARG A 522 -21.88 -67.49 -14.47
CA ARG A 522 -23.12 -66.86 -14.93
C ARG A 522 -23.77 -67.78 -15.96
N HIS A 523 -25.02 -68.17 -15.74
CA HIS A 523 -25.79 -68.88 -16.76
C HIS A 523 -26.20 -67.88 -17.86
N VAL A 524 -25.97 -68.26 -19.11
CA VAL A 524 -26.41 -67.51 -20.29
C VAL A 524 -27.61 -68.26 -20.86
N THR A 525 -28.70 -67.56 -21.12
CA THR A 525 -29.88 -68.16 -21.75
C THR A 525 -29.58 -68.41 -23.22
N LEU A 526 -30.18 -69.46 -23.79
CA LEU A 526 -30.02 -69.77 -25.22
C LEU A 526 -30.45 -68.56 -26.07
N SER A 527 -31.55 -67.89 -25.68
CA SER A 527 -32.09 -66.74 -26.41
C SER A 527 -31.13 -65.55 -26.45
N GLU A 528 -30.46 -65.20 -25.35
CA GLU A 528 -29.48 -64.10 -25.36
C GLU A 528 -28.30 -64.41 -26.28
N PHE A 529 -27.84 -65.67 -26.28
CA PHE A 529 -26.70 -66.07 -27.09
C PHE A 529 -27.03 -66.18 -28.58
N THR A 530 -28.18 -66.78 -28.94
CA THR A 530 -28.60 -66.92 -30.34
C THR A 530 -28.93 -65.58 -30.98
N THR A 531 -29.53 -64.65 -30.21
CA THR A 531 -29.77 -63.28 -30.68
C THR A 531 -28.46 -62.54 -30.95
N GLY A 532 -27.45 -62.74 -30.11
CA GLY A 532 -26.09 -62.22 -30.33
C GLY A 532 -25.44 -62.78 -31.60
N MET A 533 -25.54 -64.09 -31.86
CA MET A 533 -24.99 -64.73 -33.05
C MET A 533 -25.67 -64.27 -34.34
N ARG A 534 -27.01 -64.20 -34.36
CA ARG A 534 -27.76 -63.68 -35.51
C ARG A 534 -27.33 -62.25 -35.82
N LYS A 535 -27.10 -61.44 -34.78
CA LYS A 535 -26.63 -60.06 -34.94
C LYS A 535 -25.19 -59.95 -35.48
N SER A 536 -24.34 -60.95 -35.24
CA SER A 536 -23.01 -61.05 -35.83
C SER A 536 -22.99 -61.78 -37.19
N GLY A 537 -24.15 -62.14 -37.74
CA GLY A 537 -24.26 -62.82 -39.04
C GLY A 537 -23.94 -64.32 -39.00
N HIS A 538 -23.92 -64.94 -37.81
CA HIS A 538 -23.75 -66.39 -37.67
C HIS A 538 -25.11 -67.05 -37.47
N ASP A 539 -25.36 -68.14 -38.20
CA ASP A 539 -26.62 -68.89 -38.12
C ASP A 539 -26.62 -69.84 -36.92
N PRO A 540 -27.48 -69.62 -35.90
CA PRO A 540 -27.55 -70.46 -34.72
C PRO A 540 -28.35 -71.75 -34.96
N LEU A 541 -28.88 -72.02 -36.15
CA LEU A 541 -29.75 -73.17 -36.42
C LEU A 541 -29.16 -74.51 -35.96
N SER A 542 -27.85 -74.73 -36.13
CA SER A 542 -27.18 -75.94 -35.62
C SER A 542 -27.25 -76.06 -34.10
N LEU A 543 -27.11 -74.93 -33.39
CA LEU A 543 -27.07 -74.83 -31.95
C LEU A 543 -28.49 -74.87 -31.35
N GLU A 544 -29.45 -74.22 -31.99
CA GLU A 544 -30.89 -74.31 -31.68
C GLU A 544 -31.40 -75.72 -31.95
N LYS A 545 -31.04 -76.34 -33.08
CA LYS A 545 -31.35 -77.76 -33.36
C LYS A 545 -30.68 -78.71 -32.39
N ARG A 546 -29.49 -78.38 -31.88
CA ARG A 546 -28.81 -79.17 -30.85
C ARG A 546 -29.47 -78.98 -29.48
N ALA A 547 -29.91 -77.76 -29.16
CA ALA A 547 -30.64 -77.45 -27.94
C ALA A 547 -32.04 -78.07 -27.97
N SER A 548 -32.76 -77.97 -29.09
CA SER A 548 -34.04 -78.64 -29.31
C SER A 548 -33.84 -80.14 -29.29
N ARG A 549 -32.83 -80.70 -29.96
CA ARG A 549 -32.49 -82.13 -29.81
C ARG A 549 -32.12 -82.51 -28.39
N LEU A 550 -31.49 -81.65 -27.60
CA LEU A 550 -31.18 -81.95 -26.19
C LEU A 550 -32.39 -81.82 -25.29
N VAL A 551 -33.30 -80.88 -25.59
CA VAL A 551 -34.55 -80.67 -24.88
C VAL A 551 -35.53 -81.77 -25.26
N GLU A 552 -35.74 -82.06 -26.54
CA GLU A 552 -36.48 -83.21 -27.07
C GLU A 552 -35.83 -84.52 -26.68
N ALA A 553 -34.50 -84.70 -26.66
CA ALA A 553 -33.92 -85.93 -26.14
C ALA A 553 -34.06 -86.03 -24.63
N LYS A 554 -34.02 -84.92 -23.88
CA LYS A 554 -34.35 -84.93 -22.45
C LYS A 554 -35.83 -85.14 -22.20
N LYS A 555 -36.69 -84.59 -23.05
CA LYS A 555 -38.13 -84.62 -22.95
C LYS A 555 -38.63 -85.99 -23.43
N ALA A 556 -38.10 -86.54 -24.51
CA ALA A 556 -38.29 -87.89 -25.00
C ALA A 556 -37.57 -88.94 -24.14
N ALA A 557 -36.47 -88.63 -23.45
CA ALA A 557 -35.91 -89.54 -22.44
C ALA A 557 -36.68 -89.46 -21.13
N TRP A 558 -37.28 -88.32 -20.81
CA TRP A 558 -38.20 -88.14 -19.68
C TRP A 558 -39.53 -88.83 -20.00
N GLU A 559 -40.10 -88.62 -21.18
CA GLU A 559 -41.29 -89.27 -21.74
C GLU A 559 -41.03 -90.76 -22.04
N ALA A 560 -39.85 -91.21 -22.48
CA ALA A 560 -39.52 -92.64 -22.61
C ALA A 560 -39.15 -93.30 -21.27
N ALA A 561 -38.86 -92.53 -20.23
CA ALA A 561 -38.75 -93.02 -18.86
C ALA A 561 -40.12 -93.06 -18.17
N GLU A 562 -41.00 -92.11 -18.46
CA GLU A 562 -42.36 -92.00 -17.92
C GLU A 562 -43.33 -92.95 -18.65
N ALA A 563 -43.21 -93.10 -19.97
CA ALA A 563 -43.94 -94.06 -20.80
C ALA A 563 -43.37 -95.49 -20.73
N ARG A 564 -42.25 -95.72 -20.03
CA ARG A 564 -41.86 -97.08 -19.64
C ARG A 564 -42.61 -97.61 -18.43
N ASP A 565 -43.34 -96.76 -17.69
CA ASP A 565 -44.01 -97.16 -16.44
C ASP A 565 -45.54 -96.96 -16.49
N ALA A 566 -46.12 -96.55 -17.62
CA ALA A 566 -47.55 -96.31 -17.74
C ALA A 566 -48.11 -96.66 -19.14
N ASP A 567 -48.04 -97.94 -19.53
CA ASP A 567 -49.14 -98.69 -20.22
C ASP A 567 -48.78 -100.20 -20.35
N VAL A 568 -48.58 -100.79 -19.16
CA VAL A 568 -48.70 -102.21 -18.79
C VAL A 568 -49.45 -102.25 -17.46
N ASP A 569 -50.49 -103.04 -17.35
CA ASP A 569 -51.72 -102.48 -17.83
C ASP A 569 -51.99 -102.82 -19.32
N MET A 570 -51.75 -104.02 -19.82
CA MET A 570 -52.86 -104.96 -19.63
C MET A 570 -54.03 -104.42 -18.77
N ASP A 571 -54.70 -103.32 -19.18
CA ASP A 571 -55.96 -102.74 -18.65
C ASP A 571 -55.97 -101.98 -17.30
N ALA A 572 -56.11 -100.66 -17.27
CA ALA A 572 -57.23 -100.03 -17.91
C ALA A 572 -57.03 -98.52 -17.99
N GLY A 573 -57.03 -98.02 -19.21
CA GLY A 573 -58.01 -97.00 -19.53
C GLY A 573 -59.41 -97.62 -19.64
N VAL A 574 -60.41 -96.76 -19.49
CA VAL A 574 -61.57 -96.59 -20.38
C VAL A 574 -62.75 -96.13 -19.54
N ASP A 575 -63.25 -94.95 -19.92
CA ASP A 575 -64.58 -94.41 -19.68
C ASP A 575 -64.98 -94.09 -18.22
N ASP A 576 -65.59 -92.95 -17.91
CA ASP A 576 -65.90 -91.71 -18.63
C ASP A 576 -66.55 -90.80 -17.58
N VAL A 577 -66.83 -89.55 -17.95
CA VAL A 577 -67.62 -88.54 -17.22
C VAL A 577 -66.86 -87.75 -16.15
N ASP A 578 -66.35 -86.61 -16.62
CA ASP A 578 -66.81 -85.28 -16.22
C ASP A 578 -67.35 -85.07 -14.80
N MET A 579 -66.87 -83.95 -14.25
CA MET A 579 -67.67 -82.89 -13.62
C MET A 579 -67.31 -82.63 -12.15
N GLU A 580 -66.66 -81.48 -12.00
CA GLU A 580 -66.71 -80.58 -10.85
C GLU A 580 -66.14 -81.01 -9.50
N SER A 581 -65.18 -80.17 -9.07
CA SER A 581 -65.05 -79.68 -7.70
C SER A 581 -64.52 -80.63 -6.60
N THR A 582 -63.44 -80.17 -5.97
CA THR A 582 -63.08 -80.42 -4.56
C THR A 582 -62.75 -81.87 -4.10
N ALA A 583 -61.50 -82.02 -3.62
CA ALA A 583 -61.04 -82.87 -2.51
C ALA A 583 -61.19 -84.43 -2.56
N GLY A 584 -60.03 -85.12 -2.47
CA GLY A 584 -59.79 -86.20 -1.48
C GLY A 584 -59.89 -87.70 -1.87
N SER A 585 -58.80 -88.45 -1.60
CA SER A 585 -58.64 -89.94 -1.50
C SER A 585 -58.79 -90.74 -2.83
N SER A 586 -58.26 -91.94 -3.11
CA SER A 586 -57.54 -93.06 -2.45
C SER A 586 -57.07 -94.00 -3.60
N LYS A 587 -55.94 -94.73 -3.57
CA LYS A 587 -55.73 -96.16 -3.16
C LYS A 587 -54.30 -96.53 -3.62
N MET A 588 -53.37 -97.04 -2.79
CA MET A 588 -53.20 -98.40 -2.24
C MET A 588 -52.99 -99.51 -3.29
N THR A 589 -51.73 -99.87 -3.56
CA THR A 589 -51.30 -101.25 -3.86
C THR A 589 -50.00 -101.60 -3.11
N THR A 590 -50.06 -102.75 -2.46
CA THR A 590 -49.15 -103.26 -1.44
C THR A 590 -48.07 -104.16 -2.02
N THR A 591 -46.81 -103.71 -2.00
CA THR A 591 -45.66 -104.63 -1.86
C THR A 591 -44.72 -104.12 -0.78
N LYS A 592 -44.80 -104.80 0.37
CA LYS A 592 -43.95 -104.75 1.55
C LYS A 592 -42.53 -104.22 1.24
N ARG A 593 -42.23 -102.99 1.67
CA ARG A 593 -40.85 -102.51 1.85
C ARG A 593 -40.20 -103.23 3.02
N GLY A 594 -39.84 -104.48 2.77
CA GLY A 594 -38.83 -105.24 3.49
C GLY A 594 -37.47 -104.99 2.83
N VAL A 595 -36.52 -104.57 3.65
CA VAL A 595 -35.12 -104.26 3.33
C VAL A 595 -34.52 -105.30 2.36
N GLY A 596 -34.25 -104.90 1.11
CA GLY A 596 -33.76 -105.77 0.05
C GLY A 596 -32.88 -105.03 -0.96
N LYS A 597 -31.66 -104.70 -0.54
CA LYS A 597 -30.42 -104.54 -1.34
C LYS A 597 -30.44 -103.70 -2.64
N LEU A 598 -29.78 -102.54 -2.57
CA LEU A 598 -28.60 -102.31 -3.43
C LEU A 598 -27.38 -102.64 -2.58
N ALA A 599 -26.93 -103.89 -2.63
CA ALA A 599 -25.80 -104.38 -1.83
C ALA A 599 -24.48 -103.90 -2.42
N ASN A 600 -24.07 -102.70 -2.03
CA ASN A 600 -22.68 -102.26 -2.13
C ASN A 600 -21.92 -102.81 -0.90
N PRO A 601 -20.68 -103.35 -1.01
CA PRO A 601 -20.13 -104.33 -0.05
C PRO A 601 -19.74 -103.79 1.34
N ARG A 602 -20.10 -102.55 1.70
CA ARG A 602 -19.58 -101.83 2.88
C ARG A 602 -20.63 -101.26 3.84
N ASN A 603 -21.91 -101.60 3.70
CA ASN A 603 -22.93 -101.21 4.69
C ASN A 603 -23.30 -102.38 5.64
N PRO A 604 -23.53 -102.11 6.94
CA PRO A 604 -23.93 -103.12 7.91
C PRO A 604 -25.30 -103.72 7.55
N ARG A 605 -25.44 -105.05 7.72
CA ARG A 605 -26.63 -105.85 7.31
C ARG A 605 -27.96 -105.37 7.92
N ASN A 606 -27.93 -104.69 9.07
CA ASN A 606 -29.13 -104.22 9.77
C ASN A 606 -29.10 -102.68 9.92
N ASN A 607 -30.17 -102.00 9.48
CA ASN A 607 -30.33 -100.56 9.70
C ASN A 607 -30.63 -100.30 11.19
N ARG A 608 -29.67 -99.71 11.91
CA ARG A 608 -29.79 -99.42 13.36
C ARG A 608 -30.99 -98.55 13.71
N GLN A 609 -31.47 -97.72 12.78
CA GLN A 609 -32.65 -96.87 13.00
C GLN A 609 -33.96 -97.66 13.03
N LEU A 610 -33.99 -98.85 12.42
CA LEU A 610 -35.19 -99.69 12.30
C LEU A 610 -35.11 -100.96 13.14
N ALA A 611 -33.90 -101.41 13.51
CA ALA A 611 -33.68 -102.70 14.16
C ALA A 611 -34.39 -102.87 15.52
N GLY A 612 -34.72 -101.77 16.21
CA GLY A 612 -35.47 -101.78 17.48
C GLY A 612 -36.98 -101.52 17.35
N LEU A 613 -37.51 -101.40 16.13
CA LEU A 613 -38.90 -101.04 15.87
C LEU A 613 -39.59 -102.19 15.13
N ALA A 614 -40.64 -102.76 15.73
CA ALA A 614 -41.26 -103.99 15.26
C ALA A 614 -42.22 -103.78 14.08
N HIS A 615 -42.89 -102.62 14.01
CA HIS A 615 -43.89 -102.30 13.00
C HIS A 615 -43.51 -101.05 12.20
N HIS A 616 -43.84 -101.04 10.90
CA HIS A 616 -43.57 -99.91 9.99
C HIS A 616 -44.19 -98.59 10.49
N GLY A 617 -45.36 -98.64 11.13
CA GLY A 617 -45.96 -97.46 11.75
C GLY A 617 -45.14 -96.87 12.90
N GLN A 618 -44.39 -97.68 13.65
CA GLN A 618 -43.48 -97.17 14.69
C GLN A 618 -42.25 -96.50 14.08
N SER A 619 -41.73 -96.98 12.94
CA SER A 619 -40.65 -96.31 12.23
C SER A 619 -41.06 -94.99 11.61
N ASP A 620 -42.28 -94.90 11.08
CA ASP A 620 -42.82 -93.66 10.54
C ASP A 620 -43.03 -92.63 11.66
N LYS A 621 -43.60 -93.05 12.80
CA LYS A 621 -43.73 -92.21 13.99
C LYS A 621 -42.38 -91.73 14.52
N ALA A 622 -41.36 -92.60 14.55
CA ALA A 622 -40.02 -92.23 14.98
C ALA A 622 -39.35 -91.22 14.03
N ASN A 623 -39.53 -91.38 12.72
CA ASN A 623 -39.07 -90.41 11.73
C ASN A 623 -39.80 -89.07 11.85
N GLU A 624 -41.12 -89.10 12.04
CA GLU A 624 -41.93 -87.90 12.25
C GLU A 624 -41.49 -87.14 13.51
N LEU A 625 -41.31 -87.84 14.63
CA LEU A 625 -40.80 -87.25 15.88
C LEU A 625 -39.39 -86.69 15.71
N ARG A 626 -38.51 -87.36 14.95
CA ARG A 626 -37.18 -86.83 14.61
C ARG A 626 -37.28 -85.53 13.81
N MET A 627 -38.13 -85.51 12.77
CA MET A 627 -38.34 -84.30 11.97
C MET A 627 -38.95 -83.17 12.81
N PHE A 628 -39.84 -83.49 13.76
CA PHE A 628 -40.43 -82.53 14.68
C PHE A 628 -39.38 -81.95 15.64
N ALA A 629 -38.52 -82.79 16.22
CA ALA A 629 -37.42 -82.38 17.08
C ALA A 629 -36.41 -81.49 16.34
N GLN A 630 -36.19 -81.73 15.03
CA GLN A 630 -35.28 -80.92 14.21
C GLN A 630 -35.85 -79.55 13.81
N ARG A 631 -37.16 -79.29 13.99
CA ARG A 631 -37.75 -77.99 13.62
C ARG A 631 -37.16 -76.81 14.36
N GLU A 632 -36.86 -76.95 15.65
CA GLU A 632 -36.29 -75.85 16.43
C GLU A 632 -34.83 -75.51 15.99
N PRO A 633 -33.90 -76.49 15.89
CA PRO A 633 -32.58 -76.25 15.30
C PRO A 633 -32.65 -75.66 13.88
N ASN A 634 -33.56 -76.18 13.04
CA ASN A 634 -33.74 -75.69 11.67
C ASN A 634 -34.28 -74.25 11.64
N ARG A 635 -35.21 -73.88 12.54
CA ARG A 635 -35.71 -72.51 12.70
C ARG A 635 -34.60 -71.54 13.11
N LEU A 636 -33.65 -72.00 13.92
CA LEU A 636 -32.46 -71.24 14.31
C LEU A 636 -31.35 -71.28 13.25
N ALA A 637 -31.61 -71.87 12.08
CA ALA A 637 -30.66 -72.07 10.98
C ALA A 637 -29.34 -72.73 11.43
N LYS A 638 -29.43 -73.66 12.39
CA LYS A 638 -28.27 -74.47 12.79
C LYS A 638 -27.87 -75.41 11.66
N ALA A 639 -26.57 -75.54 11.40
CA ALA A 639 -26.09 -76.37 10.30
C ALA A 639 -26.36 -77.87 10.54
N SER A 640 -26.40 -78.31 11.80
CA SER A 640 -26.70 -79.68 12.24
C SER A 640 -26.98 -79.73 13.74
N GLU A 641 -27.37 -80.89 14.26
CA GLU A 641 -27.48 -81.15 15.70
C GLU A 641 -26.16 -80.93 16.46
N SER A 642 -25.02 -81.00 15.76
CA SER A 642 -23.70 -80.69 16.32
C SER A 642 -23.38 -79.18 16.37
N ASP A 643 -24.11 -78.33 15.66
CA ASP A 643 -23.87 -76.88 15.62
C ASP A 643 -24.48 -76.18 16.84
N ARG A 644 -23.71 -76.14 17.91
CA ARG A 644 -24.05 -75.48 19.18
C ARG A 644 -23.29 -74.16 19.38
N HIS A 645 -22.82 -73.51 18.32
CA HIS A 645 -22.09 -72.25 18.43
C HIS A 645 -22.99 -71.14 19.01
N VAL A 646 -22.50 -70.47 20.06
CA VAL A 646 -23.16 -69.32 20.70
C VAL A 646 -22.43 -68.04 20.28
N PRO A 647 -23.02 -67.21 19.40
CA PRO A 647 -22.38 -65.96 18.99
C PRO A 647 -22.33 -64.95 20.14
N ILE A 648 -21.20 -64.26 20.26
CA ILE A 648 -21.04 -63.19 21.24
C ILE A 648 -21.83 -61.97 20.74
N THR A 649 -23.01 -61.72 21.32
CA THR A 649 -23.89 -60.60 20.93
C THR A 649 -23.33 -59.23 21.32
N ARG A 650 -22.49 -59.19 22.36
CA ARG A 650 -21.97 -57.96 22.98
C ARG A 650 -20.47 -58.08 23.25
N PRO A 651 -19.61 -57.92 22.22
CA PRO A 651 -18.17 -58.06 22.40
C PRO A 651 -17.62 -56.96 23.30
N LYS A 652 -16.91 -57.36 24.36
CA LYS A 652 -16.41 -56.46 25.42
C LYS A 652 -15.58 -55.30 24.88
N TRP A 653 -14.73 -55.53 23.87
CA TRP A 653 -13.86 -54.50 23.28
C TRP A 653 -14.61 -53.44 22.45
N MET A 654 -15.88 -53.68 22.07
CA MET A 654 -16.72 -52.64 21.45
C MET A 654 -17.51 -51.84 22.49
N LEU A 655 -17.84 -52.45 23.62
CA LEU A 655 -18.79 -51.91 24.60
C LEU A 655 -18.13 -51.38 25.88
N ALA A 656 -16.90 -51.81 26.16
CA ALA A 656 -16.13 -51.38 27.32
C ALA A 656 -14.92 -50.56 26.86
N GLY A 657 -14.64 -49.47 27.58
CA GLY A 657 -13.56 -48.52 27.28
C GLY A 657 -14.07 -47.18 26.76
N LYS A 658 -13.35 -46.10 27.07
CA LYS A 658 -13.56 -44.76 26.47
C LYS A 658 -12.25 -44.35 25.80
N ARG A 659 -12.32 -43.76 24.60
CA ARG A 659 -11.14 -43.20 23.92
C ARG A 659 -10.53 -42.10 24.80
N LYS A 660 -9.28 -42.28 25.21
CA LYS A 660 -8.47 -41.28 25.92
C LYS A 660 -7.60 -40.52 24.91
N GLY A 661 -7.01 -39.40 25.33
CA GLY A 661 -6.06 -38.64 24.53
C GLY A 661 -4.74 -39.39 24.33
N GLY A 662 -4.71 -40.38 23.43
CA GLY A 662 -3.58 -41.27 23.17
C GLY A 662 -3.91 -42.28 22.06
N LYS A 663 -3.17 -43.41 22.03
CA LYS A 663 -3.37 -44.49 21.04
C LYS A 663 -4.77 -45.08 21.17
N THR A 664 -5.37 -45.43 20.04
CA THR A 664 -6.74 -45.97 19.98
C THR A 664 -6.73 -47.44 19.61
N GLU A 665 -7.63 -48.22 20.21
CA GLU A 665 -7.66 -49.70 20.14
C GLU A 665 -8.15 -50.25 18.79
N ARG A 666 -8.67 -49.39 17.91
CA ARG A 666 -9.05 -49.70 16.53
C ARG A 666 -8.46 -48.65 15.59
N ARG A 667 -8.07 -49.06 14.39
CA ARG A 667 -7.50 -48.17 13.36
C ARG A 667 -8.55 -47.22 12.80
#